data_AF-A0AAD9DZH8-F1
#
_entry.id   AF-A0AAD9DZH8-F1
#
_cell.length_a   1.000
_cell.length_b   1.000
_cell.length_c   1.000
_cell.angle_alpha   90.00
_cell.angle_beta   90.00
_cell.angle_gamma   90.00
#
_symmetry.space_group_name_H-M   'P 1'
#
loop_
_entity.id
_entity.type
_entity.pdbx_description
1 polymer ?
#
loop_
_entity_poly.entity_id
_entity_poly.type
_entity_poly.pdbx_seq_one_letter_code
_entity_poly.pdbx_strand_id
1 'polypeptide(L)'
;MDPKKALRLEQLGCLFEELCYPDNFAARIIQEPSLDARSRTSSTMRLSSFLAVFRPALPLILGLSLGCSLSLLMVSWTQGDSEEVCSDDLSKGGLLQGSHAGKPPGVSGGDGNEDFQPRIVPYHKDPSKPHKKVLRTRYIHTELGIRERLLVGILSSRATLGTLGVAVNRTVAHRFHRTYFFTGLRSAKVPHGMSVVAHGDDRPVWLMYETVRHLHQYHGNEYDWFYLAQDDTYTQAERVMELVGHLSAGQDAYMGRAEEFIGGEERARYCHGGYGYLLSRSLLGRLQPHLDSCRNDILSVRPDEWLGRCIIDYLGLSCVEKHQEMTYRYFELQKNADPEREDSLQFRRAFSVHPVSEPMLMYRLHKRYSQIELDWTYAQIQQLQVQISNLSELTPDGKAGATWPIGVNPPFRPHTRFEVISWEYFTEDHVYACADGTPKCELRGAERADVGSVLEVAVERLNQRYQPQLRFRKRRLLNGYRRFDPTRGMEYLLDLALDAFTQKGHSQVIGKRVGLLRPLNAIEIIPMPYVTEATRVQVILPVTARDQDFIGNFLDAYASNALDARDNALLTLLFVYDPFDAQRVSQTDVFAGTKAMISEVEKRYSDVKVPWISVKTEVPSQVKLMDIISKKHPVDTLFFLASVWTEVNADFLNRCRMNAISNWQVFFPIHFQEYSPTLVYRDQQPSASSSSSSQALRDGRFDWHVFDEACFYNADYMAARTKMAADILDNEELLESMDVYDVFVRYSGLHVFRAVEPALVQKYVRRACNPRFSEDIYHRCVLSNLDGLASRSHLAMALFEQEQANST
;
A
#
# COMPACT_ATOMS: atom_id res chain seq x y z
N MET A 1 17.81 10.65 -31.53
CA MET A 1 18.37 12.01 -31.39
C MET A 1 18.11 12.73 -32.72
N ASP A 2 17.30 13.78 -32.81
CA ASP A 2 16.64 14.51 -31.71
C ASP A 2 15.30 15.14 -32.17
N PRO A 3 14.15 14.83 -31.51
CA PRO A 3 12.85 15.38 -31.90
C PRO A 3 12.36 16.49 -30.94
N LYS A 4 12.18 17.72 -31.45
CA LYS A 4 11.48 18.80 -30.73
C LYS A 4 10.57 19.63 -31.64
N LYS A 5 9.27 19.30 -31.64
CA LYS A 5 8.14 20.23 -31.34
C LYS A 5 6.79 19.57 -31.64
N ALA A 6 6.04 19.29 -30.58
CA ALA A 6 4.58 19.31 -30.59
C ALA A 6 4.11 20.18 -29.42
N LEU A 7 3.23 21.13 -29.71
CA LEU A 7 2.51 22.00 -28.78
C LEU A 7 1.03 21.90 -29.20
N ARG A 8 0.01 21.98 -28.34
CA ARG A 8 -0.05 22.32 -26.90
C ARG A 8 -1.44 21.98 -26.33
N LEU A 9 -1.58 21.98 -24.99
CA LEU A 9 -2.81 22.22 -24.19
C LEU A 9 -3.91 21.11 -24.28
N GLU A 10 -4.30 20.46 -23.18
CA GLU A 10 -5.15 20.93 -22.04
C GLU A 10 -6.64 21.08 -22.41
N GLN A 11 -7.64 20.79 -21.56
CA GLN A 11 -7.71 20.50 -20.11
C GLN A 11 -8.97 19.60 -19.88
N LEU A 12 -9.29 18.91 -18.77
CA LEU A 12 -8.85 18.79 -17.37
C LEU A 12 -8.86 17.27 -16.99
N GLY A 13 -8.41 16.76 -15.82
CA GLY A 13 -7.73 17.34 -14.65
C GLY A 13 -7.74 16.37 -13.46
N CYS A 14 -6.77 16.50 -12.55
CA CYS A 14 -6.62 15.66 -11.35
C CYS A 14 -7.11 16.35 -10.08
N LEU A 15 -7.71 15.58 -9.17
CA LEU A 15 -7.91 15.84 -7.73
C LEU A 15 -7.95 14.45 -7.06
N PHE A 16 -7.27 14.16 -5.95
CA PHE A 16 -6.41 14.98 -5.09
C PHE A 16 -5.47 14.01 -4.33
N GLU A 17 -4.19 14.32 -4.20
CA GLU A 17 -3.41 14.05 -2.97
C GLU A 17 -2.10 14.85 -3.01
N GLU A 18 -1.79 15.53 -1.91
CA GLU A 18 -0.61 16.38 -1.74
C GLU A 18 0.33 15.76 -0.70
N LEU A 19 1.62 15.71 -0.99
CA LEU A 19 2.68 15.71 0.02
C LEU A 19 4.00 16.12 -0.64
N CYS A 20 4.44 17.35 -0.38
CA CYS A 20 5.63 17.94 -1.02
C CYS A 20 6.90 17.73 -0.18
N TYR A 21 7.96 17.25 -0.83
CA TYR A 21 9.33 17.57 -0.44
C TYR A 21 9.75 18.89 -1.11
N PRO A 22 10.28 19.88 -0.37
CA PRO A 22 10.91 21.06 -0.95
C PRO A 22 12.43 20.88 -1.01
N ASP A 23 13.01 20.88 -2.21
CA ASP A 23 14.42 21.27 -2.37
C ASP A 23 14.60 22.00 -3.70
N ASN A 24 15.17 23.21 -3.66
CA ASN A 24 15.04 24.17 -4.75
C ASN A 24 16.35 24.94 -4.97
N PHE A 25 17.11 24.54 -6.00
CA PHE A 25 18.41 25.13 -6.33
C PHE A 25 18.27 26.49 -7.00
N ALA A 26 18.35 27.57 -6.23
CA ALA A 26 18.44 28.94 -6.74
C ALA A 26 19.89 29.31 -7.09
N ALA A 27 20.10 29.92 -8.27
CA ALA A 27 21.42 30.27 -8.77
C ALA A 27 21.80 31.75 -8.56
N ARG A 28 22.99 31.99 -7.97
CA ARG A 28 23.85 33.17 -8.15
C ARG A 28 25.28 32.64 -8.19
N ILE A 29 26.05 32.75 -9.27
CA ILE A 29 26.58 33.98 -9.89
C ILE A 29 27.37 34.78 -8.85
N ILE A 30 28.70 34.60 -8.87
CA ILE A 30 29.68 35.39 -8.13
C ILE A 30 30.29 36.40 -9.11
N GLN A 31 30.38 37.65 -8.65
CA GLN A 31 31.08 38.81 -9.21
C GLN A 31 31.84 39.32 -7.97
N GLU A 32 33.16 39.55 -7.93
CA GLU A 32 34.12 40.32 -8.75
C GLU A 32 35.55 40.01 -8.21
N PRO A 33 36.66 40.71 -8.58
CA PRO A 33 36.88 41.74 -9.60
C PRO A 33 38.00 41.42 -10.62
N SER A 34 38.14 42.28 -11.62
CA SER A 34 39.34 42.35 -12.48
C SER A 34 39.89 43.79 -12.50
N LEU A 35 41.15 43.98 -12.11
CA LEU A 35 41.82 45.28 -12.11
C LEU A 35 42.54 45.59 -13.44
N ASP A 36 42.67 46.88 -13.74
CA ASP A 36 43.17 47.43 -15.01
C ASP A 36 44.64 47.10 -15.35
N ALA A 37 44.90 46.90 -16.64
CA ALA A 37 46.23 47.12 -17.25
C ALA A 37 46.07 47.76 -18.65
N ARG A 38 46.74 48.90 -18.88
CA ARG A 38 46.41 49.82 -19.99
C ARG A 38 47.19 49.61 -21.29
N SER A 39 46.44 49.67 -22.41
CA SER A 39 46.87 50.23 -23.72
C SER A 39 47.91 49.41 -24.52
N ARG A 40 48.18 49.66 -25.82
CA ARG A 40 48.00 50.87 -26.66
C ARG A 40 48.02 50.50 -28.16
N THR A 41 47.20 51.16 -29.02
CA THR A 41 47.43 51.52 -30.47
C THR A 41 48.06 50.52 -31.47
N SER A 42 47.73 50.45 -32.77
CA SER A 42 46.82 51.16 -33.71
C SER A 42 46.93 50.49 -35.11
N SER A 43 45.89 50.54 -35.97
CA SER A 43 45.98 50.88 -37.43
C SER A 43 44.79 50.41 -38.32
N THR A 44 44.02 51.40 -38.80
CA THR A 44 43.45 51.60 -40.17
C THR A 44 43.04 50.44 -41.11
N MET A 45 41.77 50.50 -41.58
CA MET A 45 41.26 50.23 -42.95
C MET A 45 41.30 48.78 -43.51
N ARG A 46 40.48 48.33 -44.49
CA ARG A 46 39.20 48.80 -45.10
C ARG A 46 38.52 47.60 -45.82
N LEU A 47 37.20 47.73 -46.09
CA LEU A 47 36.37 46.98 -47.07
C LEU A 47 36.43 45.43 -47.12
N SER A 48 35.31 44.77 -46.78
CA SER A 48 34.76 43.61 -47.54
C SER A 48 33.33 43.22 -47.07
N SER A 49 32.48 44.22 -46.79
CA SER A 49 31.15 44.04 -46.20
C SER A 49 30.08 43.51 -47.17
N PHE A 50 30.19 42.24 -47.60
CA PHE A 50 29.11 41.52 -48.27
C PHE A 50 28.93 40.05 -47.83
N LEU A 51 29.94 39.40 -47.25
CA LEU A 51 29.87 37.98 -46.85
C LEU A 51 29.36 37.74 -45.41
N ALA A 52 29.08 38.79 -44.64
CA ALA A 52 28.71 38.67 -43.23
C ALA A 52 27.26 38.19 -42.98
N VAL A 53 26.34 38.41 -43.92
CA VAL A 53 24.89 38.20 -43.72
C VAL A 53 24.46 36.74 -43.92
N PHE A 54 25.15 35.96 -44.74
CA PHE A 54 24.74 34.58 -45.09
C PHE A 54 25.26 33.48 -44.15
N ARG A 55 26.25 33.78 -43.29
CA ARG A 55 26.84 32.77 -42.37
C ARG A 55 25.86 32.11 -41.38
N PRO A 56 24.85 32.77 -40.78
CA PRO A 56 23.92 32.10 -39.87
C PRO A 56 22.83 31.28 -40.57
N ALA A 57 22.54 31.53 -41.86
CA ALA A 57 21.49 30.82 -42.59
C ALA A 57 21.97 29.46 -43.15
N LEU A 58 23.27 29.37 -43.49
CA LEU A 58 23.84 28.22 -44.20
C LEU A 58 23.72 26.87 -43.45
N PRO A 59 23.92 26.79 -42.11
CA PRO A 59 23.68 25.56 -41.35
C PRO A 59 22.20 25.14 -41.31
N LEU A 60 21.28 26.11 -41.33
CA LEU A 60 19.84 25.85 -41.26
C LEU A 60 19.28 25.35 -42.59
N ILE A 61 19.81 25.86 -43.72
CA ILE A 61 19.51 25.34 -45.06
C ILE A 61 20.07 23.92 -45.22
N LEU A 62 21.30 23.66 -44.78
CA LEU A 62 21.89 22.31 -44.77
C LEU A 62 21.10 21.33 -43.88
N GLY A 63 20.70 21.76 -42.68
CA GLY A 63 19.90 20.94 -41.77
C GLY A 63 18.53 20.57 -42.34
N LEU A 64 17.85 21.52 -43.01
CA LEU A 64 16.57 21.27 -43.69
C LEU A 64 16.75 20.35 -44.92
N SER A 65 17.78 20.55 -45.73
CA SER A 65 18.00 19.68 -46.90
C SER A 65 18.36 18.25 -46.50
N LEU A 66 19.16 18.07 -45.44
CA LEU A 66 19.50 16.75 -44.88
C LEU A 66 18.29 16.08 -44.21
N GLY A 67 17.46 16.85 -43.49
CA GLY A 67 16.23 16.36 -42.87
C GLY A 67 15.21 15.88 -43.91
N CYS A 68 15.01 16.64 -44.99
CA CYS A 68 14.14 16.24 -46.09
C CYS A 68 14.67 15.01 -46.85
N SER A 69 15.99 14.92 -47.11
CA SER A 69 16.54 13.75 -47.81
C SER A 69 16.48 12.47 -46.97
N LEU A 70 16.75 12.55 -45.66
CA LEU A 70 16.53 11.44 -44.73
C LEU A 70 15.05 11.04 -44.63
N SER A 71 14.13 12.01 -44.58
CA SER A 71 12.69 11.72 -44.56
C SER A 71 12.21 11.02 -45.83
N LEU A 72 12.74 11.40 -47.00
CA LEU A 72 12.40 10.75 -48.27
C LEU A 72 12.97 9.32 -48.35
N LEU A 73 14.22 9.11 -47.92
CA LEU A 73 14.84 7.79 -47.87
C LEU A 73 14.11 6.83 -46.93
N MET A 74 13.64 7.32 -45.78
CA MET A 74 12.86 6.52 -44.81
C MET A 74 11.48 6.12 -45.36
N VAL A 75 10.82 6.98 -46.16
CA VAL A 75 9.54 6.66 -46.81
C VAL A 75 9.70 5.60 -47.91
N SER A 76 10.85 5.56 -48.61
CA SER A 76 11.10 4.60 -49.69
C SER A 76 11.42 3.16 -49.25
N TRP A 77 11.45 2.84 -47.94
CA TRP A 77 11.84 1.52 -47.42
C TRP A 77 10.70 0.74 -46.71
N THR A 78 9.44 1.09 -46.99
CA THR A 78 8.26 0.39 -46.43
C THR A 78 7.24 0.01 -47.50
N GLN A 79 7.69 -0.43 -48.67
CA GLN A 79 6.82 -0.94 -49.74
C GLN A 79 7.45 -2.17 -50.40
N GLY A 80 6.68 -3.27 -50.46
CA GLY A 80 7.09 -4.61 -50.88
C GLY A 80 6.99 -5.64 -49.73
N ASP A 81 6.12 -6.65 -49.77
CA ASP A 81 5.09 -6.97 -50.76
C ASP A 81 3.82 -7.52 -50.07
N SER A 82 2.64 -7.04 -50.46
CA SER A 82 1.37 -7.81 -50.45
C SER A 82 0.34 -7.09 -51.34
N GLU A 83 -0.48 -7.84 -52.06
CA GLU A 83 -1.55 -7.32 -52.92
C GLU A 83 -2.85 -7.15 -52.11
N GLU A 84 -3.56 -6.02 -52.29
CA GLU A 84 -4.91 -6.02 -52.88
C GLU A 84 -5.44 -4.58 -53.07
N VAL A 85 -6.47 -4.41 -53.90
CA VAL A 85 -6.95 -3.10 -54.37
C VAL A 85 -8.35 -2.79 -53.83
N CYS A 86 -8.50 -1.63 -53.20
CA CYS A 86 -9.77 -0.93 -53.09
C CYS A 86 -9.57 0.56 -53.36
N SER A 87 -10.23 1.07 -54.40
CA SER A 87 -10.18 2.47 -54.83
C SER A 87 -11.36 3.23 -54.24
N ASP A 88 -11.10 4.20 -53.37
CA ASP A 88 -12.15 5.04 -52.76
C ASP A 88 -12.14 6.44 -53.41
N ASP A 89 -12.75 6.53 -54.59
CA ASP A 89 -12.68 7.70 -55.48
C ASP A 89 -13.83 8.70 -55.21
N LEU A 90 -13.63 9.55 -54.20
CA LEU A 90 -14.70 10.41 -53.67
C LEU A 90 -14.49 11.92 -53.91
N SER A 91 -14.58 12.41 -55.16
CA SER A 91 -15.10 13.77 -55.42
C SER A 91 -15.49 14.11 -56.86
N LYS A 92 -16.80 14.20 -57.12
CA LYS A 92 -17.46 15.33 -57.83
C LYS A 92 -18.98 15.24 -57.68
N GLY A 93 -19.63 16.39 -57.45
CA GLY A 93 -21.06 16.46 -57.15
C GLY A 93 -21.94 16.70 -58.39
N GLY A 94 -23.23 16.39 -58.25
CA GLY A 94 -24.28 16.69 -59.22
C GLY A 94 -25.67 16.54 -58.59
N LEU A 95 -26.62 17.39 -59.00
CA LEU A 95 -28.02 17.32 -58.53
C LEU A 95 -28.74 16.13 -59.18
N LEU A 96 -29.74 15.54 -58.48
CA LEU A 96 -31.17 15.52 -58.92
C LEU A 96 -32.08 14.62 -58.04
N GLN A 97 -33.00 15.26 -57.31
CA GLN A 97 -34.46 15.03 -57.29
C GLN A 97 -35.04 13.64 -57.68
N GLY A 98 -35.81 12.97 -56.79
CA GLY A 98 -36.84 12.02 -57.25
C GLY A 98 -37.47 10.98 -56.28
N SER A 99 -38.71 11.25 -55.83
CA SER A 99 -39.85 10.32 -55.61
C SER A 99 -39.83 9.10 -54.64
N HIS A 100 -40.96 8.97 -53.95
CA HIS A 100 -41.47 7.84 -53.15
C HIS A 100 -41.50 6.44 -53.81
N ALA A 101 -41.38 5.39 -52.99
CA ALA A 101 -42.39 4.32 -52.79
C ALA A 101 -41.99 3.41 -51.60
N GLY A 102 -42.86 2.51 -51.12
CA GLY A 102 -42.48 1.49 -50.12
C GLY A 102 -43.59 0.53 -49.67
N LYS A 103 -43.20 -0.61 -49.06
CA LYS A 103 -44.02 -1.52 -48.23
C LYS A 103 -43.15 -2.59 -47.53
N PRO A 104 -43.57 -3.16 -46.37
CA PRO A 104 -42.93 -4.28 -45.67
C PRO A 104 -43.74 -5.60 -45.82
N PRO A 105 -43.43 -6.70 -45.10
CA PRO A 105 -42.13 -7.24 -44.65
C PRO A 105 -41.87 -8.66 -45.22
N GLY A 106 -40.72 -9.27 -44.91
CA GLY A 106 -40.45 -10.69 -45.18
C GLY A 106 -39.42 -11.28 -44.20
N VAL A 107 -39.62 -12.54 -43.79
CA VAL A 107 -38.71 -13.28 -42.89
C VAL A 107 -38.01 -14.39 -43.67
N SER A 108 -36.68 -14.40 -43.62
CA SER A 108 -35.83 -15.52 -44.00
C SER A 108 -34.60 -15.49 -43.10
N GLY A 109 -34.32 -16.57 -42.38
CA GLY A 109 -33.21 -16.62 -41.42
C GLY A 109 -31.90 -17.14 -42.01
N GLY A 110 -30.81 -16.89 -41.29
CA GLY A 110 -29.49 -17.50 -41.53
C GLY A 110 -28.46 -16.59 -42.19
N ASP A 111 -27.73 -15.82 -41.38
CA ASP A 111 -26.30 -16.10 -41.21
C ASP A 111 -25.83 -15.71 -39.79
N GLY A 112 -24.78 -16.37 -39.29
CA GLY A 112 -24.31 -16.27 -37.90
C GLY A 112 -23.18 -15.28 -37.68
N ASN A 113 -23.15 -14.16 -38.42
CA ASN A 113 -21.95 -13.31 -38.51
C ASN A 113 -22.21 -11.78 -38.43
N GLU A 114 -23.44 -11.34 -38.08
CA GLU A 114 -23.75 -9.91 -37.89
C GLU A 114 -23.35 -9.35 -36.52
N ASP A 115 -23.16 -10.21 -35.50
CA ASP A 115 -23.00 -9.82 -34.08
C ASP A 115 -21.77 -8.93 -33.78
N PHE A 116 -20.82 -8.82 -34.72
CA PHE A 116 -19.61 -8.00 -34.58
C PHE A 116 -19.67 -6.62 -35.24
N GLN A 117 -20.77 -6.25 -35.92
CA GLN A 117 -20.91 -4.92 -36.50
C GLN A 117 -21.45 -3.89 -35.48
N PRO A 118 -20.77 -2.75 -35.24
CA PRO A 118 -21.23 -1.73 -34.31
C PRO A 118 -22.44 -0.97 -34.87
N ARG A 119 -23.64 -1.46 -34.56
CA ARG A 119 -24.91 -0.83 -34.96
C ARG A 119 -25.09 0.53 -34.28
N ILE A 120 -24.74 1.61 -34.98
CA ILE A 120 -24.98 2.99 -34.55
C ILE A 120 -26.49 3.21 -34.45
N VAL A 121 -27.00 3.38 -33.22
CA VAL A 121 -28.40 3.75 -32.99
C VAL A 121 -28.57 5.25 -33.28
N PRO A 122 -29.31 5.67 -34.32
CA PRO A 122 -29.47 7.09 -34.63
C PRO A 122 -30.33 7.76 -33.55
N TYR A 123 -29.73 8.70 -32.82
CA TYR A 123 -30.41 9.43 -31.74
C TYR A 123 -31.41 10.46 -32.31
N HIS A 124 -32.60 10.00 -32.67
CA HIS A 124 -33.65 10.89 -33.17
C HIS A 124 -34.24 11.72 -32.02
N LYS A 125 -33.80 12.97 -31.91
CA LYS A 125 -34.18 13.87 -30.82
C LYS A 125 -35.57 14.45 -31.05
N ASP A 126 -36.52 14.09 -30.20
CA ASP A 126 -37.90 14.56 -30.22
C ASP A 126 -37.99 15.98 -29.60
N PRO A 127 -38.27 17.03 -30.40
CA PRO A 127 -38.16 18.43 -29.95
C PRO A 127 -39.27 18.85 -28.97
N SER A 128 -40.27 17.99 -28.72
CA SER A 128 -41.41 18.29 -27.86
C SER A 128 -41.16 18.09 -26.35
N LYS A 129 -40.09 17.38 -25.98
CA LYS A 129 -39.84 16.95 -24.59
C LYS A 129 -38.91 17.93 -23.84
N PRO A 130 -39.33 18.49 -22.70
CA PRO A 130 -38.50 19.42 -21.94
C PRO A 130 -37.27 18.72 -21.33
N HIS A 131 -36.17 19.46 -21.19
CA HIS A 131 -34.92 18.96 -20.62
C HIS A 131 -35.13 18.45 -19.18
N LYS A 132 -35.08 17.13 -18.97
CA LYS A 132 -34.65 16.60 -17.68
C LYS A 132 -33.22 17.08 -17.45
N LYS A 133 -32.93 17.65 -16.26
CA LYS A 133 -31.56 17.90 -15.84
C LYS A 133 -30.81 16.57 -15.82
N VAL A 134 -29.69 16.49 -16.55
CA VAL A 134 -28.79 15.34 -16.46
C VAL A 134 -28.18 15.37 -15.06
N LEU A 135 -28.60 14.44 -14.20
CA LEU A 135 -28.01 14.27 -12.88
C LEU A 135 -26.65 13.62 -13.11
N ARG A 136 -25.59 14.42 -13.10
CA ARG A 136 -24.23 13.92 -13.33
C ARG A 136 -23.85 12.98 -12.17
N THR A 137 -23.74 11.69 -12.46
CA THR A 137 -23.40 10.68 -11.46
C THR A 137 -21.94 10.83 -11.05
N ARG A 138 -21.62 10.57 -9.77
CA ARG A 138 -20.29 10.82 -9.19
C ARG A 138 -19.18 9.94 -9.79
N TYR A 139 -19.54 8.91 -10.57
CA TYR A 139 -18.61 7.93 -11.14
C TYR A 139 -18.91 7.65 -12.61
N ILE A 140 -17.84 7.40 -13.37
CA ILE A 140 -17.89 7.14 -14.82
C ILE A 140 -18.61 5.81 -15.14
N HIS A 141 -18.52 4.79 -14.27
CA HIS A 141 -19.22 3.52 -14.48
C HIS A 141 -20.75 3.72 -14.59
N THR A 142 -21.30 4.69 -13.85
CA THR A 142 -22.73 4.99 -13.84
C THR A 142 -23.14 5.88 -15.01
N GLU A 143 -22.25 6.74 -15.53
CA GLU A 143 -22.48 7.49 -16.79
C GLU A 143 -22.46 6.55 -18.02
N LEU A 144 -21.59 5.54 -18.01
CA LEU A 144 -21.46 4.55 -19.08
C LEU A 144 -22.46 3.38 -19.00
N GLY A 145 -23.21 3.26 -17.89
CA GLY A 145 -24.14 2.15 -17.67
C GLY A 145 -23.45 0.79 -17.52
N ILE A 146 -22.19 0.77 -17.05
CA ILE A 146 -21.43 -0.47 -16.83
C ILE A 146 -22.08 -1.26 -15.69
N ARG A 147 -22.52 -2.47 -16.01
CA ARG A 147 -23.09 -3.43 -15.06
C ARG A 147 -22.01 -4.28 -14.40
N GLU A 148 -22.34 -4.81 -13.22
CA GLU A 148 -21.58 -5.93 -12.65
C GLU A 148 -21.96 -7.22 -13.40
N ARG A 149 -21.00 -8.11 -13.65
CA ARG A 149 -21.26 -9.27 -14.53
C ARG A 149 -22.17 -10.32 -13.89
N LEU A 150 -22.08 -10.55 -12.58
CA LEU A 150 -22.70 -11.69 -11.90
C LEU A 150 -23.23 -11.35 -10.50
N LEU A 151 -24.49 -11.71 -10.24
CA LEU A 151 -25.07 -11.78 -8.90
C LEU A 151 -25.31 -13.25 -8.51
N VAL A 152 -24.95 -13.63 -7.29
CA VAL A 152 -25.20 -14.97 -6.74
C VAL A 152 -26.38 -14.98 -5.77
N GLY A 153 -27.35 -15.87 -6.00
CA GLY A 153 -28.47 -16.13 -5.12
C GLY A 153 -28.45 -17.56 -4.58
N ILE A 154 -28.35 -17.71 -3.26
CA ILE A 154 -28.37 -19.00 -2.56
C ILE A 154 -29.75 -19.20 -1.93
N LEU A 155 -30.48 -20.21 -2.38
CA LEU A 155 -31.78 -20.61 -1.83
C LEU A 155 -31.57 -21.44 -0.56
N SER A 156 -32.21 -21.03 0.55
CA SER A 156 -31.94 -21.60 1.86
C SER A 156 -33.18 -21.70 2.75
N SER A 157 -33.39 -22.88 3.34
CA SER A 157 -34.54 -23.14 4.22
C SER A 157 -34.34 -22.56 5.62
N ARG A 158 -35.44 -22.42 6.37
CA ARG A 158 -35.40 -22.10 7.82
C ARG A 158 -34.46 -23.01 8.64
N ALA A 159 -34.34 -24.28 8.27
CA ALA A 159 -33.54 -25.26 9.01
C ALA A 159 -32.04 -25.22 8.64
N THR A 160 -31.72 -24.82 7.41
CA THR A 160 -30.37 -24.92 6.84
C THR A 160 -29.63 -23.58 6.76
N LEU A 161 -30.34 -22.44 6.80
CA LEU A 161 -29.74 -21.11 6.77
C LEU A 161 -28.70 -20.88 7.88
N GLY A 162 -28.99 -21.35 9.10
CA GLY A 162 -28.10 -21.23 10.25
C GLY A 162 -26.90 -22.20 10.26
N THR A 163 -26.83 -23.14 9.31
CA THR A 163 -25.84 -24.22 9.29
C THR A 163 -25.12 -24.30 7.94
N LEU A 164 -25.81 -24.74 6.89
CA LEU A 164 -25.30 -24.80 5.52
C LEU A 164 -25.15 -23.39 4.92
N GLY A 165 -26.15 -22.51 5.09
CA GLY A 165 -26.08 -21.11 4.63
C GLY A 165 -24.89 -20.35 5.23
N VAL A 166 -24.64 -20.52 6.53
CA VAL A 166 -23.44 -19.99 7.21
C VAL A 166 -22.14 -20.59 6.67
N ALA A 167 -22.13 -21.87 6.30
CA ALA A 167 -20.96 -22.52 5.69
C ALA A 167 -20.65 -21.95 4.30
N VAL A 168 -21.64 -21.85 3.41
CA VAL A 168 -21.51 -21.21 2.08
C VAL A 168 -21.04 -19.75 2.21
N ASN A 169 -21.55 -19.00 3.19
CA ASN A 169 -21.12 -17.62 3.42
C ASN A 169 -19.63 -17.53 3.79
N ARG A 170 -19.16 -18.44 4.65
CA ARG A 170 -17.77 -18.47 5.12
C ARG A 170 -16.78 -19.02 4.09
N THR A 171 -17.21 -19.89 3.18
CA THR A 171 -16.32 -20.50 2.17
C THR A 171 -16.22 -19.68 0.88
N VAL A 172 -17.34 -19.22 0.31
CA VAL A 172 -17.35 -18.76 -1.09
C VAL A 172 -18.05 -17.42 -1.34
N ALA A 173 -18.97 -16.98 -0.46
CA ALA A 173 -19.71 -15.73 -0.67
C ALA A 173 -18.83 -14.47 -0.71
N HIS A 174 -17.63 -14.52 -0.09
CA HIS A 174 -16.64 -13.44 -0.08
C HIS A 174 -15.70 -13.43 -1.30
N ARG A 175 -15.84 -14.38 -2.23
CA ARG A 175 -15.14 -14.38 -3.53
C ARG A 175 -15.98 -13.71 -4.62
N PHE A 176 -17.30 -13.88 -4.57
CA PHE A 176 -18.24 -13.17 -5.45
C PHE A 176 -18.40 -11.70 -5.05
N HIS A 177 -18.62 -10.81 -6.03
CA HIS A 177 -18.89 -9.39 -5.77
C HIS A 177 -20.16 -9.16 -4.94
N ARG A 178 -21.25 -9.91 -5.23
CA ARG A 178 -22.48 -9.94 -4.43
C ARG A 178 -23.05 -11.35 -4.32
N THR A 179 -23.35 -11.73 -3.08
CA THR A 179 -24.09 -12.95 -2.72
C THR A 179 -25.29 -12.56 -1.85
N TYR A 180 -26.47 -13.06 -2.19
CA TYR A 180 -27.69 -12.96 -1.39
C TYR A 180 -28.19 -14.35 -0.99
N PHE A 181 -28.68 -14.47 0.25
CA PHE A 181 -29.30 -15.68 0.78
C PHE A 181 -30.81 -15.50 0.87
N PHE A 182 -31.57 -16.26 0.07
CA PHE A 182 -33.02 -16.14 -0.04
C PHE A 182 -33.70 -17.20 0.84
N THR A 183 -34.64 -16.78 1.69
CA THR A 183 -35.29 -17.68 2.66
C THR A 183 -36.77 -17.37 2.91
N GLY A 184 -37.53 -18.40 3.29
CA GLY A 184 -38.97 -18.33 3.60
C GLY A 184 -39.33 -17.81 4.99
N LEU A 185 -38.34 -17.41 5.80
CA LEU A 185 -38.55 -16.80 7.11
C LEU A 185 -39.29 -15.45 6.99
N ARG A 186 -40.15 -15.15 7.98
CA ARG A 186 -40.84 -13.83 8.12
C ARG A 186 -40.08 -12.83 8.99
N SER A 187 -39.21 -13.33 9.85
CA SER A 187 -38.32 -12.55 10.71
C SER A 187 -37.19 -13.49 11.15
N ALA A 188 -35.95 -13.17 10.76
CA ALA A 188 -34.78 -13.98 11.06
C ALA A 188 -33.86 -13.25 12.03
N LYS A 189 -33.26 -13.97 12.99
CA LYS A 189 -31.98 -13.54 13.58
C LYS A 189 -30.90 -13.84 12.53
N VAL A 190 -30.70 -12.88 11.62
CA VAL A 190 -29.72 -13.00 10.53
C VAL A 190 -28.32 -13.20 11.13
N PRO A 191 -27.56 -14.24 10.73
CA PRO A 191 -26.19 -14.43 11.17
C PRO A 191 -25.32 -13.22 10.76
N HIS A 192 -24.44 -12.77 11.65
CA HIS A 192 -23.60 -11.60 11.40
C HIS A 192 -22.76 -11.77 10.12
N GLY A 193 -22.83 -10.78 9.22
CA GLY A 193 -22.12 -10.81 7.94
C GLY A 193 -22.80 -11.58 6.81
N MET A 194 -24.12 -11.84 6.88
CA MET A 194 -24.92 -12.41 5.78
C MET A 194 -25.95 -11.42 5.23
N SER A 195 -25.99 -11.27 3.90
CA SER A 195 -27.05 -10.55 3.19
C SER A 195 -28.26 -11.47 2.96
N VAL A 196 -29.20 -11.48 3.91
CA VAL A 196 -30.38 -12.37 3.86
C VAL A 196 -31.63 -11.61 3.39
N VAL A 197 -32.31 -12.14 2.37
CA VAL A 197 -33.61 -11.68 1.89
C VAL A 197 -34.69 -12.64 2.37
N ALA A 198 -35.72 -12.09 3.03
CA ALA A 198 -36.73 -12.85 3.75
C ALA A 198 -38.12 -12.68 3.09
N HIS A 199 -38.58 -13.71 2.38
CA HIS A 199 -39.84 -13.66 1.60
C HIS A 199 -41.08 -14.07 2.39
N GLY A 200 -40.91 -14.72 3.55
CA GLY A 200 -42.03 -15.01 4.46
C GLY A 200 -42.92 -16.21 4.09
N ASP A 201 -42.57 -16.99 3.07
CA ASP A 201 -43.18 -18.28 2.74
C ASP A 201 -42.09 -19.36 2.54
N ASP A 202 -42.15 -20.45 3.31
CA ASP A 202 -41.18 -21.56 3.30
C ASP A 202 -41.48 -22.63 2.23
N ARG A 203 -42.55 -22.50 1.44
CA ARG A 203 -42.86 -23.45 0.36
C ARG A 203 -41.81 -23.29 -0.77
N PRO A 204 -41.08 -24.35 -1.18
CA PRO A 204 -39.93 -24.21 -2.10
C PRO A 204 -40.25 -23.48 -3.41
N VAL A 205 -41.39 -23.78 -4.04
CA VAL A 205 -41.84 -23.12 -5.28
C VAL A 205 -42.13 -21.62 -5.06
N TRP A 206 -42.70 -21.25 -3.92
CA TRP A 206 -42.97 -19.84 -3.59
C TRP A 206 -41.68 -19.08 -3.27
N LEU A 207 -40.73 -19.72 -2.58
CA LEU A 207 -39.40 -19.17 -2.36
C LEU A 207 -38.69 -18.92 -3.71
N MET A 208 -38.76 -19.84 -4.66
CA MET A 208 -38.21 -19.66 -6.00
C MET A 208 -38.92 -18.52 -6.76
N TYR A 209 -40.25 -18.51 -6.80
CA TYR A 209 -41.04 -17.44 -7.45
C TYR A 209 -40.68 -16.05 -6.93
N GLU A 210 -40.69 -15.83 -5.61
CA GLU A 210 -40.35 -14.53 -5.03
C GLU A 210 -38.85 -14.19 -5.19
N THR A 211 -37.95 -15.18 -5.19
CA THR A 211 -36.52 -14.97 -5.48
C THR A 211 -36.31 -14.46 -6.91
N VAL A 212 -36.84 -15.16 -7.91
CA VAL A 212 -36.71 -14.79 -9.33
C VAL A 212 -37.35 -13.42 -9.60
N ARG A 213 -38.52 -13.16 -9.00
CA ARG A 213 -39.18 -11.84 -9.04
C ARG A 213 -38.33 -10.74 -8.40
N HIS A 214 -37.75 -10.98 -7.22
CA HIS A 214 -36.89 -10.02 -6.53
C HIS A 214 -35.62 -9.71 -7.33
N LEU A 215 -34.95 -10.73 -7.88
CA LEU A 215 -33.78 -10.56 -8.74
C LEU A 215 -34.09 -9.67 -9.94
N HIS A 216 -35.23 -9.88 -10.61
CA HIS A 216 -35.66 -8.98 -11.68
C HIS A 216 -35.94 -7.56 -11.16
N GLN A 217 -36.79 -7.44 -10.14
CA GLN A 217 -37.32 -6.14 -9.68
C GLN A 217 -36.26 -5.20 -9.12
N TYR A 218 -35.27 -5.73 -8.40
CA TYR A 218 -34.24 -4.92 -7.73
C TYR A 218 -32.90 -4.91 -8.48
N HIS A 219 -32.52 -6.01 -9.14
CA HIS A 219 -31.17 -6.21 -9.69
C HIS A 219 -31.14 -6.43 -11.22
N GLY A 220 -32.29 -6.58 -11.87
CA GLY A 220 -32.44 -6.88 -13.31
C GLY A 220 -31.90 -5.82 -14.28
N ASN A 221 -31.49 -4.66 -13.78
CA ASN A 221 -30.81 -3.60 -14.54
C ASN A 221 -29.33 -3.41 -14.16
N GLU A 222 -28.91 -3.96 -13.02
CA GLU A 222 -27.57 -3.80 -12.42
C GLU A 222 -26.62 -4.94 -12.82
N TYR A 223 -27.16 -6.13 -13.09
CA TYR A 223 -26.40 -7.35 -13.39
C TYR A 223 -26.80 -8.00 -14.70
N ASP A 224 -25.82 -8.47 -15.48
CA ASP A 224 -26.08 -9.19 -16.74
C ASP A 224 -26.32 -10.70 -16.58
N TRP A 225 -25.85 -11.31 -15.50
CA TRP A 225 -26.06 -12.72 -15.18
C TRP A 225 -26.45 -12.96 -13.71
N PHE A 226 -27.26 -13.99 -13.51
CA PHE A 226 -27.76 -14.41 -12.20
C PHE A 226 -27.44 -15.89 -12.01
N TYR A 227 -26.63 -16.24 -11.01
CA TYR A 227 -26.37 -17.62 -10.62
C TYR A 227 -27.27 -18.00 -9.44
N LEU A 228 -28.12 -19.01 -9.63
CA LEU A 228 -28.96 -19.56 -8.57
C LEU A 228 -28.45 -20.94 -8.17
N ALA A 229 -28.30 -21.18 -6.87
CA ALA A 229 -27.91 -22.47 -6.29
C ALA A 229 -28.63 -22.73 -4.96
N GLN A 230 -28.53 -23.96 -4.44
CA GLN A 230 -29.05 -24.34 -3.13
C GLN A 230 -27.94 -24.27 -2.07
N ASP A 231 -28.29 -24.22 -0.79
CA ASP A 231 -27.30 -24.22 0.31
C ASP A 231 -26.63 -25.60 0.55
N ASP A 232 -27.15 -26.67 -0.07
CA ASP A 232 -26.50 -27.99 -0.19
C ASP A 232 -25.54 -28.12 -1.40
N THR A 233 -25.23 -27.00 -2.07
CA THR A 233 -24.28 -26.92 -3.20
C THR A 233 -22.94 -26.32 -2.74
N TYR A 234 -21.82 -27.00 -2.99
CA TYR A 234 -20.50 -26.34 -2.97
C TYR A 234 -20.17 -25.80 -4.37
N THR A 235 -19.82 -24.53 -4.50
CA THR A 235 -19.47 -23.89 -5.79
C THR A 235 -18.09 -23.25 -5.73
N GLN A 236 -17.21 -23.55 -6.70
CA GLN A 236 -15.97 -22.81 -6.90
C GLN A 236 -16.29 -21.46 -7.57
N ALA A 237 -16.13 -20.37 -6.83
CA ALA A 237 -16.56 -19.03 -7.26
C ALA A 237 -15.80 -18.48 -8.48
N GLU A 238 -14.48 -18.52 -8.47
CA GLU A 238 -13.61 -18.03 -9.56
C GLU A 238 -13.96 -18.68 -10.89
N ARG A 239 -14.22 -20.00 -10.91
CA ARG A 239 -14.58 -20.74 -12.14
C ARG A 239 -15.95 -20.35 -12.70
N VAL A 240 -16.90 -20.00 -11.84
CA VAL A 240 -18.21 -19.48 -12.30
C VAL A 240 -18.08 -18.04 -12.80
N MET A 241 -17.20 -17.22 -12.19
CA MET A 241 -16.90 -15.87 -12.68
C MET A 241 -16.11 -15.90 -13.99
N GLU A 242 -15.16 -16.84 -14.17
CA GLU A 242 -14.45 -17.10 -15.43
C GLU A 242 -15.42 -17.54 -16.53
N LEU A 243 -16.30 -18.51 -16.25
CA LEU A 243 -17.36 -18.95 -17.16
C LEU A 243 -18.20 -17.74 -17.65
N VAL A 244 -18.73 -16.94 -16.74
CA VAL A 244 -19.51 -15.72 -17.04
C VAL A 244 -18.65 -14.61 -17.67
N GLY A 245 -17.32 -14.66 -17.49
CA GLY A 245 -16.34 -13.84 -18.18
C GLY A 245 -16.35 -14.07 -19.71
N HIS A 246 -16.61 -15.30 -20.14
CA HIS A 246 -16.65 -15.71 -21.55
C HIS A 246 -18.04 -15.66 -22.19
N LEU A 247 -19.13 -15.55 -21.43
CA LEU A 247 -20.50 -15.54 -21.98
C LEU A 247 -21.01 -14.14 -22.35
N SER A 248 -21.74 -14.05 -23.47
CA SER A 248 -22.26 -12.80 -24.02
C SER A 248 -23.53 -12.31 -23.31
N ALA A 249 -23.45 -11.16 -22.64
CA ALA A 249 -24.53 -10.52 -21.86
C ALA A 249 -25.82 -10.13 -22.62
N GLY A 250 -25.87 -10.37 -23.94
CA GLY A 250 -27.01 -10.03 -24.80
C GLY A 250 -27.87 -11.22 -25.27
N GLN A 251 -27.47 -12.46 -25.01
CA GLN A 251 -28.16 -13.66 -25.52
C GLN A 251 -28.98 -14.38 -24.43
N ASP A 252 -30.13 -14.92 -24.81
CA ASP A 252 -31.01 -15.69 -23.92
C ASP A 252 -30.40 -17.07 -23.63
N ALA A 253 -29.88 -17.23 -22.42
CA ALA A 253 -29.27 -18.46 -21.91
C ALA A 253 -29.84 -18.89 -20.55
N TYR A 254 -30.00 -20.22 -20.42
CA TYR A 254 -30.35 -20.99 -19.22
C TYR A 254 -29.42 -22.19 -19.13
N MET A 255 -28.41 -22.13 -18.26
CA MET A 255 -27.23 -23.02 -18.35
C MET A 255 -26.91 -23.70 -17.01
N GLY A 256 -26.79 -25.03 -17.00
CA GLY A 256 -26.60 -25.86 -15.79
C GLY A 256 -26.61 -27.35 -16.12
N ARG A 257 -26.65 -28.23 -15.10
CA ARG A 257 -26.86 -29.69 -15.27
C ARG A 257 -28.29 -29.92 -15.76
N ALA A 258 -28.44 -30.46 -16.97
CA ALA A 258 -29.75 -30.61 -17.62
C ALA A 258 -30.43 -31.94 -17.25
N GLU A 259 -31.64 -31.88 -16.69
CA GLU A 259 -32.44 -33.03 -16.25
C GLU A 259 -33.80 -33.07 -16.97
N GLU A 260 -34.35 -34.27 -17.19
CA GLU A 260 -35.58 -34.49 -17.96
C GLU A 260 -36.83 -34.34 -17.07
N PHE A 261 -37.90 -33.76 -17.62
CA PHE A 261 -39.14 -33.48 -16.88
C PHE A 261 -39.88 -34.76 -16.45
N ILE A 262 -40.41 -34.78 -15.23
CA ILE A 262 -41.12 -35.95 -14.73
C ILE A 262 -42.47 -36.05 -15.45
N GLY A 263 -42.68 -37.14 -16.19
CA GLY A 263 -43.93 -37.43 -16.91
C GLY A 263 -44.23 -36.53 -18.11
N GLY A 264 -43.23 -35.86 -18.69
CA GLY A 264 -43.38 -35.09 -19.92
C GLY A 264 -43.29 -35.94 -21.20
N GLU A 265 -44.02 -35.57 -22.25
CA GLU A 265 -43.88 -36.15 -23.59
C GLU A 265 -42.78 -35.44 -24.42
N GLU A 266 -42.27 -34.30 -23.95
CA GLU A 266 -41.35 -33.44 -24.68
C GLU A 266 -39.87 -33.74 -24.41
N ARG A 267 -39.01 -33.39 -25.39
CA ARG A 267 -37.53 -33.49 -25.30
C ARG A 267 -36.87 -32.34 -24.52
N ALA A 268 -37.65 -31.50 -23.86
CA ALA A 268 -37.14 -30.35 -23.11
C ALA A 268 -36.49 -30.77 -21.78
N ARG A 269 -35.61 -29.93 -21.25
CA ARG A 269 -34.89 -30.16 -19.98
C ARG A 269 -34.86 -28.92 -19.11
N TYR A 270 -34.84 -29.11 -17.79
CA TYR A 270 -34.60 -28.05 -16.81
C TYR A 270 -33.20 -28.17 -16.19
N CYS A 271 -32.73 -27.09 -15.57
CA CYS A 271 -31.44 -27.11 -14.87
C CYS A 271 -31.65 -27.51 -13.40
N HIS A 272 -31.00 -28.58 -12.95
CA HIS A 272 -31.14 -29.09 -11.58
C HIS A 272 -30.58 -28.11 -10.53
N GLY A 273 -31.42 -27.65 -9.61
CA GLY A 273 -31.10 -26.56 -8.66
C GLY A 273 -29.91 -26.85 -7.74
N GLY A 274 -29.80 -28.10 -7.26
CA GLY A 274 -28.70 -28.57 -6.43
C GLY A 274 -27.29 -28.45 -7.04
N TYR A 275 -27.13 -28.32 -8.36
CA TYR A 275 -25.80 -28.10 -8.99
C TYR A 275 -25.56 -26.64 -9.36
N GLY A 276 -26.52 -25.76 -9.07
CA GLY A 276 -26.56 -24.38 -9.51
C GLY A 276 -26.72 -24.22 -11.03
N TYR A 277 -27.25 -23.07 -11.44
CA TYR A 277 -27.43 -22.72 -12.85
C TYR A 277 -27.40 -21.20 -13.07
N LEU A 278 -27.10 -20.80 -14.30
CA LEU A 278 -27.05 -19.43 -14.76
C LEU A 278 -28.34 -19.06 -15.51
N LEU A 279 -28.86 -17.87 -15.20
CA LEU A 279 -29.91 -17.17 -15.95
C LEU A 279 -29.31 -15.88 -16.51
N SER A 280 -29.50 -15.66 -17.81
CA SER A 280 -29.23 -14.38 -18.48
C SER A 280 -30.24 -13.31 -18.07
N ARG A 281 -29.81 -12.05 -18.00
CA ARG A 281 -30.66 -10.87 -17.71
C ARG A 281 -31.81 -10.71 -18.71
N SER A 282 -31.59 -11.05 -19.99
CA SER A 282 -32.62 -10.98 -21.03
C SER A 282 -33.72 -12.03 -20.82
N LEU A 283 -33.36 -13.29 -20.53
CA LEU A 283 -34.31 -14.33 -20.15
C LEU A 283 -35.12 -13.91 -18.92
N LEU A 284 -34.45 -13.45 -17.87
CA LEU A 284 -35.11 -13.00 -16.63
C LEU A 284 -36.10 -11.85 -16.89
N GLY A 285 -35.76 -10.92 -17.79
CA GLY A 285 -36.65 -9.85 -18.24
C GLY A 285 -37.84 -10.34 -19.07
N ARG A 286 -37.64 -11.33 -19.95
CA ARG A 286 -38.71 -11.96 -20.73
C ARG A 286 -39.64 -12.83 -19.89
N LEU A 287 -39.13 -13.45 -18.81
CA LEU A 287 -39.89 -14.35 -17.96
C LEU A 287 -40.84 -13.60 -17.00
N GLN A 288 -40.46 -12.41 -16.54
CA GLN A 288 -41.20 -11.67 -15.50
C GLN A 288 -42.71 -11.53 -15.74
N PRO A 289 -43.22 -11.19 -16.95
CA PRO A 289 -44.65 -11.06 -17.20
C PRO A 289 -45.45 -12.35 -17.04
N HIS A 290 -44.78 -13.51 -17.04
CA HIS A 290 -45.40 -14.84 -17.00
C HIS A 290 -45.30 -15.53 -15.64
N LEU A 291 -44.43 -15.05 -14.74
CA LEU A 291 -44.20 -15.64 -13.41
C LEU A 291 -45.49 -15.79 -12.58
N ASP A 292 -46.39 -14.81 -12.63
CA ASP A 292 -47.68 -14.86 -11.92
C ASP A 292 -48.61 -15.95 -12.45
N SER A 293 -48.56 -16.25 -13.75
CA SER A 293 -49.29 -17.37 -14.36
C SER A 293 -48.67 -18.70 -13.95
N CYS A 294 -47.34 -18.84 -14.08
CA CYS A 294 -46.61 -20.05 -13.66
C CYS A 294 -46.82 -20.38 -12.18
N ARG A 295 -46.95 -19.38 -11.31
CA ARG A 295 -47.21 -19.56 -9.86
C ARG A 295 -48.65 -20.04 -9.58
N ASN A 296 -49.59 -19.82 -10.49
CA ASN A 296 -50.97 -20.27 -10.33
C ASN A 296 -51.17 -21.72 -10.81
N ASP A 297 -50.31 -22.21 -11.71
CA ASP A 297 -50.34 -23.58 -12.27
C ASP A 297 -49.11 -24.40 -11.84
N ILE A 298 -49.08 -24.78 -10.55
CA ILE A 298 -47.94 -25.49 -9.96
C ILE A 298 -48.07 -27.00 -10.22
N LEU A 299 -47.54 -27.45 -11.37
CA LEU A 299 -47.53 -28.86 -11.78
C LEU A 299 -46.44 -29.71 -11.09
N SER A 300 -45.40 -29.11 -10.51
CA SER A 300 -44.36 -29.81 -9.74
C SER A 300 -44.07 -29.15 -8.40
N VAL A 301 -43.76 -29.97 -7.40
CA VAL A 301 -43.33 -29.55 -6.05
C VAL A 301 -41.83 -29.17 -6.04
N ARG A 302 -41.05 -29.62 -7.05
CA ARG A 302 -39.65 -29.26 -7.23
C ARG A 302 -39.54 -27.81 -7.75
N PRO A 303 -38.81 -26.91 -7.06
CA PRO A 303 -38.74 -25.51 -7.44
C PRO A 303 -37.90 -25.26 -8.70
N ASP A 304 -36.92 -26.13 -8.95
CA ASP A 304 -36.07 -26.11 -10.15
C ASP A 304 -36.82 -26.65 -11.39
N GLU A 305 -37.57 -27.75 -11.22
CA GLU A 305 -38.46 -28.25 -12.27
C GLU A 305 -39.60 -27.25 -12.60
N TRP A 306 -40.22 -26.64 -11.58
CA TRP A 306 -41.26 -25.61 -11.76
C TRP A 306 -40.74 -24.42 -12.58
N LEU A 307 -39.55 -23.89 -12.23
CA LEU A 307 -38.95 -22.79 -12.98
C LEU A 307 -38.60 -23.23 -14.42
N GLY A 308 -38.10 -24.45 -14.59
CA GLY A 308 -37.84 -25.04 -15.89
C GLY A 308 -39.07 -25.12 -16.78
N ARG A 309 -40.22 -25.58 -16.25
CA ARG A 309 -41.52 -25.60 -16.95
C ARG A 309 -41.92 -24.17 -17.36
N CYS A 310 -41.93 -23.23 -16.42
CA CYS A 310 -42.22 -21.82 -16.70
C CYS A 310 -41.33 -21.20 -17.81
N ILE A 311 -40.06 -21.61 -17.91
CA ILE A 311 -39.13 -21.14 -18.95
C ILE A 311 -39.43 -21.79 -20.32
N ILE A 312 -39.68 -23.11 -20.39
CA ILE A 312 -40.01 -23.76 -21.67
C ILE A 312 -41.39 -23.33 -22.19
N ASP A 313 -42.42 -23.34 -21.33
CA ASP A 313 -43.83 -23.08 -21.69
C ASP A 313 -44.05 -21.69 -22.28
N TYR A 314 -43.34 -20.67 -21.77
CA TYR A 314 -43.52 -19.26 -22.18
C TYR A 314 -42.40 -18.69 -23.05
N LEU A 315 -41.17 -19.23 -22.97
CA LEU A 315 -40.02 -18.70 -23.72
C LEU A 315 -39.46 -19.65 -24.79
N GLY A 316 -39.83 -20.93 -24.77
CA GLY A 316 -39.32 -21.95 -25.68
C GLY A 316 -37.85 -22.34 -25.43
N LEU A 317 -37.34 -22.08 -24.22
CA LEU A 317 -35.94 -22.31 -23.85
C LEU A 317 -35.79 -23.58 -23.00
N SER A 318 -34.86 -24.46 -23.39
CA SER A 318 -34.45 -25.63 -22.60
C SER A 318 -33.13 -25.33 -21.88
N CYS A 319 -32.90 -25.98 -20.73
CA CYS A 319 -31.59 -25.97 -20.08
C CYS A 319 -30.51 -26.56 -20.99
N VAL A 320 -29.33 -25.93 -21.03
CA VAL A 320 -28.17 -26.41 -21.79
C VAL A 320 -26.93 -26.60 -20.91
N GLU A 321 -26.19 -27.68 -21.15
CA GLU A 321 -24.88 -27.92 -20.51
C GLU A 321 -23.73 -27.25 -21.27
N LYS A 322 -23.93 -26.89 -22.54
CA LYS A 322 -22.92 -26.20 -23.39
C LYS A 322 -23.54 -24.99 -24.10
N HIS A 323 -22.88 -23.83 -24.00
CA HIS A 323 -23.29 -22.58 -24.64
C HIS A 323 -22.03 -21.73 -24.95
N GLN A 324 -21.97 -21.10 -26.13
CA GLN A 324 -20.81 -20.32 -26.61
C GLN A 324 -19.46 -21.03 -26.37
N GLU A 325 -19.36 -22.27 -26.86
CA GLU A 325 -18.25 -23.23 -26.64
C GLU A 325 -18.00 -23.68 -25.19
N MET A 326 -18.32 -22.86 -24.19
CA MET A 326 -18.19 -23.15 -22.77
C MET A 326 -19.12 -24.29 -22.33
N THR A 327 -18.66 -25.14 -21.41
CA THR A 327 -19.41 -26.26 -20.85
C THR A 327 -19.55 -26.10 -19.34
N TYR A 328 -20.77 -26.23 -18.81
CA TYR A 328 -21.04 -26.22 -17.37
C TYR A 328 -20.56 -27.54 -16.75
N ARG A 329 -19.57 -27.48 -15.87
CA ARG A 329 -18.96 -28.66 -15.25
C ARG A 329 -19.47 -28.84 -13.83
N TYR A 330 -19.95 -30.02 -13.50
CA TYR A 330 -20.46 -30.38 -12.18
C TYR A 330 -19.91 -31.74 -11.74
N PHE A 331 -20.01 -32.05 -10.44
CA PHE A 331 -19.67 -33.37 -9.91
C PHE A 331 -20.73 -33.85 -8.91
N GLU A 332 -21.14 -35.11 -9.05
CA GLU A 332 -22.12 -35.75 -8.18
C GLU A 332 -21.42 -36.52 -7.05
N LEU A 333 -21.59 -36.04 -5.82
CA LEU A 333 -20.86 -36.55 -4.67
C LEU A 333 -21.57 -37.79 -4.08
N GLN A 334 -20.89 -38.93 -4.16
CA GLN A 334 -21.40 -40.17 -3.56
C GLN A 334 -21.50 -40.04 -2.03
N LYS A 335 -22.56 -40.61 -1.43
CA LYS A 335 -22.94 -40.40 -0.01
C LYS A 335 -21.84 -40.70 1.03
N ASN A 336 -20.87 -41.54 0.67
CA ASN A 336 -19.73 -41.92 1.53
C ASN A 336 -18.37 -41.52 0.93
N ALA A 337 -18.33 -40.62 -0.06
CA ALA A 337 -17.08 -40.18 -0.69
C ALA A 337 -16.25 -39.27 0.23
N ASP A 338 -14.95 -39.55 0.32
CA ASP A 338 -14.00 -38.70 1.02
C ASP A 338 -13.40 -37.67 0.02
N PRO A 339 -13.78 -36.37 0.06
CA PRO A 339 -13.35 -35.40 -0.94
C PRO A 339 -11.84 -35.18 -0.95
N GLU A 340 -11.15 -35.46 0.17
CA GLU A 340 -9.69 -35.38 0.24
C GLU A 340 -8.97 -36.52 -0.52
N ARG A 341 -9.70 -37.57 -0.92
CA ARG A 341 -9.22 -38.68 -1.77
C ARG A 341 -9.76 -38.65 -3.19
N GLU A 342 -10.83 -37.90 -3.43
CA GLU A 342 -11.40 -37.75 -4.77
C GLU A 342 -10.45 -36.95 -5.65
N ASP A 343 -10.09 -37.52 -6.80
CA ASP A 343 -8.99 -37.02 -7.64
C ASP A 343 -9.28 -37.16 -9.15
N SER A 344 -10.50 -37.56 -9.52
CA SER A 344 -10.94 -37.65 -10.90
C SER A 344 -10.87 -36.30 -11.64
N LEU A 345 -10.65 -36.36 -12.95
CA LEU A 345 -10.60 -35.17 -13.80
C LEU A 345 -11.95 -34.43 -13.88
N GLN A 346 -13.06 -35.13 -13.61
CA GLN A 346 -14.39 -34.52 -13.47
C GLN A 346 -14.47 -33.67 -12.19
N PHE A 347 -14.19 -34.25 -11.01
CA PHE A 347 -14.16 -33.51 -9.75
C PHE A 347 -13.18 -32.33 -9.81
N ARG A 348 -11.92 -32.59 -10.17
CA ARG A 348 -10.86 -31.57 -10.26
C ARG A 348 -11.26 -30.38 -11.15
N ARG A 349 -12.10 -30.58 -12.19
CA ARG A 349 -12.56 -29.52 -13.13
C ARG A 349 -13.98 -29.02 -12.91
N ALA A 350 -14.72 -29.52 -11.92
CA ALA A 350 -16.10 -29.10 -11.67
C ALA A 350 -16.19 -27.64 -11.16
N PHE A 351 -17.30 -26.98 -11.46
CA PHE A 351 -17.67 -25.67 -10.93
C PHE A 351 -18.55 -25.83 -9.69
N SER A 352 -19.36 -26.89 -9.63
CA SER A 352 -20.20 -27.22 -8.47
C SER A 352 -20.11 -28.70 -8.07
N VAL A 353 -20.33 -28.96 -6.78
CA VAL A 353 -20.40 -30.29 -6.16
C VAL A 353 -21.66 -30.39 -5.31
N HIS A 354 -22.44 -31.46 -5.51
CA HIS A 354 -23.70 -31.73 -4.80
C HIS A 354 -23.98 -33.25 -4.77
N PRO A 355 -24.67 -33.77 -3.75
CA PRO A 355 -25.19 -33.10 -2.56
C PRO A 355 -24.14 -32.90 -1.45
N VAL A 356 -24.22 -31.77 -0.74
CA VAL A 356 -23.42 -31.47 0.46
C VAL A 356 -24.33 -31.51 1.70
N SER A 357 -24.43 -32.68 2.33
CA SER A 357 -25.36 -32.92 3.46
C SER A 357 -24.97 -32.24 4.78
N GLU A 358 -23.72 -31.81 4.94
CA GLU A 358 -23.21 -31.30 6.22
C GLU A 358 -22.32 -30.05 6.05
N PRO A 359 -22.38 -29.09 6.99
CA PRO A 359 -21.46 -27.94 7.01
C PRO A 359 -19.98 -28.34 7.04
N MET A 360 -19.62 -29.44 7.71
CA MET A 360 -18.23 -29.91 7.75
C MET A 360 -17.74 -30.38 6.37
N LEU A 361 -18.62 -31.01 5.59
CA LEU A 361 -18.32 -31.44 4.22
C LEU A 361 -18.09 -30.24 3.29
N MET A 362 -18.87 -29.16 3.46
CA MET A 362 -18.69 -27.88 2.77
C MET A 362 -17.28 -27.30 3.00
N TYR A 363 -16.79 -27.29 4.25
CA TYR A 363 -15.44 -26.81 4.57
C TYR A 363 -14.33 -27.75 4.05
N ARG A 364 -14.52 -29.08 4.08
CA ARG A 364 -13.55 -30.05 3.53
C ARG A 364 -13.44 -29.96 2.01
N LEU A 365 -14.57 -29.77 1.31
CA LEU A 365 -14.60 -29.46 -0.12
C LEU A 365 -13.86 -28.15 -0.41
N HIS A 366 -14.14 -27.08 0.34
CA HIS A 366 -13.46 -25.80 0.16
C HIS A 366 -11.93 -25.91 0.30
N LYS A 367 -11.45 -26.53 1.40
CA LYS A 367 -10.02 -26.85 1.60
C LYS A 367 -9.43 -27.58 0.38
N ARG A 368 -10.11 -28.64 -0.08
CA ARG A 368 -9.63 -29.48 -1.19
C ARG A 368 -9.55 -28.73 -2.51
N TYR A 369 -10.56 -27.95 -2.86
CA TYR A 369 -10.51 -27.12 -4.07
C TYR A 369 -9.44 -26.03 -3.97
N SER A 370 -9.29 -25.37 -2.81
CA SER A 370 -8.19 -24.39 -2.61
C SER A 370 -6.80 -25.02 -2.79
N GLN A 371 -6.60 -26.28 -2.40
CA GLN A 371 -5.35 -27.00 -2.68
C GLN A 371 -5.18 -27.27 -4.19
N ILE A 372 -6.23 -27.71 -4.88
CA ILE A 372 -6.19 -27.98 -6.33
C ILE A 372 -5.88 -26.71 -7.12
N GLU A 373 -6.48 -25.56 -6.79
CA GLU A 373 -6.15 -24.28 -7.46
C GLU A 373 -4.73 -23.81 -7.16
N LEU A 374 -4.24 -24.03 -5.94
CA LEU A 374 -2.87 -23.66 -5.55
C LEU A 374 -1.84 -24.49 -6.34
N ASP A 375 -2.05 -25.80 -6.43
CA ASP A 375 -1.21 -26.71 -7.23
C ASP A 375 -1.22 -26.34 -8.72
N TRP A 376 -2.41 -26.01 -9.27
CA TRP A 376 -2.55 -25.55 -10.65
C TRP A 376 -1.87 -24.20 -10.88
N THR A 377 -2.02 -23.25 -9.95
CA THR A 377 -1.38 -21.93 -10.01
C THR A 377 0.15 -22.07 -10.01
N TYR A 378 0.73 -22.91 -9.15
CA TYR A 378 2.17 -23.18 -9.16
C TYR A 378 2.64 -23.86 -10.45
N ALA A 379 1.89 -24.83 -10.97
CA ALA A 379 2.21 -25.47 -12.25
C ALA A 379 2.16 -24.47 -13.43
N GLN A 380 1.15 -23.57 -13.45
CA GLN A 380 1.02 -22.53 -14.45
C GLN A 380 2.14 -21.48 -14.35
N ILE A 381 2.52 -21.05 -13.14
CA ILE A 381 3.68 -20.18 -12.90
C ILE A 381 4.96 -20.84 -13.43
N GLN A 382 5.20 -22.12 -13.14
CA GLN A 382 6.36 -22.85 -13.65
C GLN A 382 6.34 -22.95 -15.18
N GLN A 383 5.19 -23.22 -15.79
CA GLN A 383 5.05 -23.25 -17.26
C GLN A 383 5.33 -21.89 -17.89
N LEU A 384 4.78 -20.80 -17.33
CA LEU A 384 5.01 -19.43 -17.80
C LEU A 384 6.48 -19.03 -17.65
N GLN A 385 7.14 -19.39 -16.54
CA GLN A 385 8.57 -19.15 -16.37
C GLN A 385 9.43 -19.87 -17.41
N VAL A 386 9.08 -21.11 -17.78
CA VAL A 386 9.76 -21.83 -18.88
C VAL A 386 9.46 -21.20 -20.24
N GLN A 387 8.22 -20.78 -20.51
CA GLN A 387 7.85 -20.10 -21.75
C GLN A 387 8.60 -18.77 -21.90
N ILE A 388 8.66 -17.94 -20.85
CA ILE A 388 9.42 -16.67 -20.85
C ILE A 388 10.92 -16.96 -21.04
N SER A 389 11.48 -17.98 -20.36
CA SER A 389 12.88 -18.36 -20.53
C SER A 389 13.19 -18.74 -21.98
N ASN A 390 12.32 -19.51 -22.64
CA ASN A 390 12.51 -19.92 -24.03
C ASN A 390 12.32 -18.75 -25.01
N LEU A 391 11.31 -17.90 -24.80
CA LEU A 391 11.06 -16.72 -25.63
C LEU A 391 12.17 -15.66 -25.50
N SER A 392 12.87 -15.60 -24.35
CA SER A 392 13.97 -14.64 -24.14
C SER A 392 15.06 -14.75 -25.22
N GLU A 393 15.32 -15.94 -25.76
CA GLU A 393 16.30 -16.17 -26.83
C GLU A 393 15.96 -15.46 -28.15
N LEU A 394 14.68 -15.10 -28.34
CA LEU A 394 14.15 -14.43 -29.54
C LEU A 394 13.94 -12.92 -29.33
N THR A 395 14.19 -12.39 -28.13
CA THR A 395 14.06 -10.95 -27.84
C THR A 395 15.31 -10.16 -28.27
N PRO A 396 15.19 -8.84 -28.56
CA PRO A 396 16.34 -8.02 -28.95
C PRO A 396 17.49 -7.98 -27.92
N ASP A 397 17.14 -8.00 -26.62
CA ASP A 397 18.10 -8.07 -25.50
C ASP A 397 18.57 -9.52 -25.21
N GLY A 398 18.02 -10.51 -25.92
CA GLY A 398 18.29 -11.93 -25.74
C GLY A 398 18.10 -12.40 -24.29
N LYS A 399 18.96 -13.32 -23.86
CA LYS A 399 19.01 -13.83 -22.48
C LYS A 399 19.35 -12.77 -21.43
N ALA A 400 19.82 -11.58 -21.82
CA ALA A 400 20.09 -10.48 -20.89
C ALA A 400 18.85 -9.60 -20.61
N GLY A 401 17.81 -9.68 -21.45
CA GLY A 401 16.51 -9.04 -21.20
C GLY A 401 15.65 -9.76 -20.17
N ALA A 402 15.84 -11.08 -20.00
CA ALA A 402 15.11 -11.86 -19.00
C ALA A 402 15.57 -11.53 -17.58
N THR A 403 14.65 -11.06 -16.73
CA THR A 403 14.95 -10.86 -15.31
C THR A 403 15.14 -12.20 -14.60
N TRP A 404 16.09 -12.22 -13.65
CA TRP A 404 16.29 -13.37 -12.76
C TRP A 404 16.02 -12.95 -11.32
N PRO A 405 15.15 -13.64 -10.56
CA PRO A 405 14.20 -14.67 -11.02
C PRO A 405 13.16 -14.13 -12.00
N ILE A 406 12.62 -15.01 -12.86
CA ILE A 406 11.60 -14.66 -13.85
C ILE A 406 10.27 -14.34 -13.14
N GLY A 407 9.65 -13.22 -13.52
CA GLY A 407 8.44 -12.70 -12.89
C GLY A 407 8.70 -11.73 -11.74
N VAL A 408 9.97 -11.36 -11.50
CA VAL A 408 10.36 -10.31 -10.54
C VAL A 408 11.00 -9.13 -11.28
N ASN A 409 10.89 -7.93 -10.71
CA ASN A 409 11.44 -6.68 -11.24
C ASN A 409 12.93 -6.78 -11.61
N PRO A 410 13.41 -6.00 -12.60
CA PRO A 410 14.84 -5.91 -12.91
C PRO A 410 15.62 -5.25 -11.76
N PRO A 411 16.90 -5.60 -11.52
CA PRO A 411 17.72 -4.94 -10.50
C PRO A 411 17.83 -3.43 -10.69
N PHE A 412 17.87 -2.69 -9.58
CA PHE A 412 18.08 -1.25 -9.58
C PHE A 412 19.38 -0.89 -10.30
N ARG A 413 19.31 0.12 -11.18
CA ARG A 413 20.44 0.59 -12.00
C ARG A 413 20.84 2.00 -11.53
N PRO A 414 21.92 2.16 -10.75
CA PRO A 414 22.35 3.47 -10.26
C PRO A 414 22.78 4.38 -11.42
N HIS A 415 22.29 5.63 -11.41
CA HIS A 415 22.69 6.67 -12.35
C HIS A 415 24.00 7.37 -11.93
N THR A 416 24.22 7.52 -10.62
CA THR A 416 25.44 8.09 -10.04
C THR A 416 26.18 7.12 -9.12
N ARG A 417 27.45 7.42 -8.83
CA ARG A 417 28.30 6.69 -7.86
C ARG A 417 27.76 6.67 -6.42
N PHE A 418 26.76 7.49 -6.09
CA PHE A 418 26.20 7.60 -4.75
C PHE A 418 24.95 6.72 -4.56
N GLU A 419 24.36 6.23 -5.65
CA GLU A 419 23.22 5.30 -5.65
C GLU A 419 23.66 3.81 -5.65
N VAL A 420 24.98 3.55 -5.63
CA VAL A 420 25.53 2.19 -5.76
C VAL A 420 25.30 1.39 -4.47
N ILE A 421 24.28 0.54 -4.49
CA ILE A 421 23.94 -0.38 -3.39
C ILE A 421 25.10 -1.34 -3.15
N SER A 422 25.74 -1.21 -1.98
CA SER A 422 26.85 -2.05 -1.51
C SER A 422 26.41 -3.46 -1.13
N TRP A 423 27.33 -4.42 -1.24
CA TRP A 423 27.17 -5.76 -0.67
C TRP A 423 27.75 -5.81 0.75
N GLU A 424 26.95 -6.25 1.72
CA GLU A 424 27.38 -6.55 3.08
C GLU A 424 27.95 -7.97 3.14
N TYR A 425 29.15 -8.13 3.70
CA TYR A 425 29.75 -9.46 3.93
C TYR A 425 29.33 -10.02 5.30
N PHE A 426 28.98 -11.31 5.32
CA PHE A 426 28.58 -12.02 6.53
C PHE A 426 29.10 -13.47 6.58
N THR A 427 29.08 -14.01 7.79
CA THR A 427 29.43 -15.40 8.16
C THR A 427 28.25 -16.03 8.91
N GLU A 428 28.34 -17.28 9.38
CA GLU A 428 27.23 -17.89 10.12
C GLU A 428 26.94 -17.22 11.48
N ASP A 429 27.91 -16.47 12.03
CA ASP A 429 27.84 -15.87 13.37
C ASP A 429 28.01 -14.33 13.39
N HIS A 430 28.48 -13.69 12.30
CA HIS A 430 28.85 -12.26 12.29
C HIS A 430 28.61 -11.55 10.95
N VAL A 431 28.36 -10.24 11.02
CA VAL A 431 28.31 -9.28 9.89
C VAL A 431 29.49 -8.30 9.98
N TYR A 432 29.96 -7.82 8.84
CA TYR A 432 31.14 -6.94 8.69
C TYR A 432 30.78 -5.54 8.14
N ALA A 433 29.55 -5.10 8.40
CA ALA A 433 29.01 -3.79 8.05
C ALA A 433 27.97 -3.44 9.11
N CYS A 434 28.39 -2.74 10.17
CA CYS A 434 27.60 -2.57 11.38
C CYS A 434 27.11 -1.12 11.51
N ALA A 435 25.87 -0.92 12.00
CA ALA A 435 25.23 0.39 12.05
C ALA A 435 25.91 1.39 12.99
N ASP A 436 26.69 0.90 13.95
CA ASP A 436 27.55 1.66 14.87
C ASP A 436 28.93 2.02 14.27
N GLY A 437 29.19 1.63 13.03
CA GLY A 437 30.49 1.81 12.37
C GLY A 437 31.57 0.82 12.81
N THR A 438 31.25 -0.18 13.64
CA THR A 438 32.22 -1.21 14.02
C THR A 438 32.56 -2.13 12.83
N PRO A 439 33.79 -2.67 12.75
CA PRO A 439 34.20 -3.50 11.61
C PRO A 439 33.65 -4.93 11.65
N LYS A 440 33.02 -5.34 12.77
CA LYS A 440 32.49 -6.70 12.98
C LYS A 440 31.51 -6.74 14.16
N CYS A 441 30.29 -7.19 13.91
CA CYS A 441 29.22 -7.36 14.90
C CYS A 441 28.66 -8.79 14.84
N GLU A 442 28.07 -9.27 15.93
CA GLU A 442 27.45 -10.60 16.03
C GLU A 442 26.05 -10.64 15.39
N LEU A 443 25.72 -11.73 14.70
CA LEU A 443 24.37 -12.00 14.24
C LEU A 443 23.44 -12.31 15.42
N ARG A 444 22.53 -11.38 15.70
CA ARG A 444 21.55 -11.46 16.79
C ARG A 444 20.12 -11.32 16.25
N GLY A 445 19.14 -11.80 17.02
CA GLY A 445 17.71 -11.65 16.71
C GLY A 445 17.32 -12.07 15.30
N ALA A 446 16.63 -11.17 14.59
CA ALA A 446 16.09 -11.40 13.25
C ALA A 446 17.16 -11.72 12.20
N GLU A 447 18.34 -11.10 12.25
CA GLU A 447 19.40 -11.34 11.26
C GLU A 447 19.96 -12.77 11.33
N ARG A 448 20.10 -13.32 12.55
CA ARG A 448 20.53 -14.70 12.74
C ARG A 448 19.48 -15.70 12.21
N ALA A 449 18.20 -15.39 12.41
CA ALA A 449 17.10 -16.19 11.88
C ALA A 449 17.02 -16.13 10.34
N ASP A 450 17.24 -14.96 9.75
CA ASP A 450 17.31 -14.78 8.29
C ASP A 450 18.47 -15.57 7.68
N VAL A 451 19.69 -15.40 8.18
CA VAL A 451 20.87 -16.16 7.72
C VAL A 451 20.66 -17.68 7.85
N GLY A 452 20.06 -18.14 8.95
CA GLY A 452 19.67 -19.55 9.13
C GLY A 452 18.70 -20.03 8.06
N SER A 453 17.58 -19.33 7.88
CA SER A 453 16.53 -19.67 6.92
C SER A 453 17.03 -19.68 5.47
N VAL A 454 17.82 -18.68 5.08
CA VAL A 454 18.39 -18.58 3.73
C VAL A 454 19.40 -19.71 3.46
N LEU A 455 20.17 -20.14 4.46
CA LEU A 455 21.06 -21.32 4.35
C LEU A 455 20.29 -22.64 4.21
N GLU A 456 19.17 -22.81 4.90
CA GLU A 456 18.32 -24.00 4.79
C GLU A 456 17.64 -24.07 3.41
N VAL A 457 17.02 -22.98 2.96
CA VAL A 457 16.39 -22.86 1.62
C VAL A 457 17.41 -23.09 0.50
N ALA A 458 18.66 -22.61 0.64
CA ALA A 458 19.72 -22.89 -0.32
C ALA A 458 20.00 -24.38 -0.48
N VAL A 459 20.10 -25.12 0.63
CA VAL A 459 20.37 -26.56 0.64
C VAL A 459 19.15 -27.36 0.19
N GLU A 460 17.94 -26.95 0.56
CA GLU A 460 16.71 -27.59 0.11
C GLU A 460 16.56 -27.44 -1.42
N ARG A 461 16.68 -26.22 -1.95
CA ARG A 461 16.50 -25.97 -3.39
C ARG A 461 17.60 -26.62 -4.25
N LEU A 462 18.81 -26.77 -3.73
CA LEU A 462 19.84 -27.61 -4.35
C LEU A 462 19.45 -29.09 -4.34
N ASN A 463 18.93 -29.63 -3.23
CA ASN A 463 18.46 -31.01 -3.17
C ASN A 463 17.30 -31.25 -4.15
N GLN A 464 16.28 -30.39 -4.17
CA GLN A 464 15.16 -30.45 -5.13
C GLN A 464 15.63 -30.45 -6.59
N ARG A 465 16.73 -29.74 -6.92
CA ARG A 465 17.25 -29.62 -8.29
C ARG A 465 18.11 -30.80 -8.76
N TYR A 466 18.77 -31.52 -7.85
CA TYR A 466 19.76 -32.55 -8.17
C TYR A 466 19.39 -33.96 -7.67
N GLN A 467 18.31 -34.11 -6.91
CA GLN A 467 17.75 -35.44 -6.62
C GLN A 467 17.17 -36.09 -7.90
N PRO A 468 17.18 -37.43 -7.99
CA PRO A 468 17.70 -38.38 -7.01
C PRO A 468 19.22 -38.63 -7.14
N GLN A 469 19.95 -37.92 -8.01
CA GLN A 469 21.34 -38.23 -8.37
C GLN A 469 22.34 -37.87 -7.27
N LEU A 470 22.18 -36.68 -6.68
CA LEU A 470 23.00 -36.17 -5.58
C LEU A 470 22.10 -35.65 -4.45
N ARG A 471 22.52 -35.88 -3.21
CA ARG A 471 21.96 -35.27 -2.00
C ARG A 471 23.03 -34.42 -1.33
N PHE A 472 22.71 -33.16 -1.00
CA PHE A 472 23.67 -32.25 -0.35
C PHE A 472 23.34 -32.06 1.13
N ARG A 473 24.38 -31.96 1.96
CA ARG A 473 24.31 -31.50 3.36
C ARG A 473 25.21 -30.26 3.51
N LYS A 474 24.76 -29.24 4.24
CA LYS A 474 25.63 -28.11 4.61
C LYS A 474 26.78 -28.62 5.47
N ARG A 475 28.02 -28.28 5.12
CA ARG A 475 29.18 -28.42 5.99
C ARG A 475 29.57 -27.11 6.65
N ARG A 476 29.65 -26.03 5.85
CA ARG A 476 29.75 -24.63 6.31
C ARG A 476 29.48 -23.65 5.17
N LEU A 477 29.05 -22.44 5.51
CA LEU A 477 29.26 -21.25 4.69
C LEU A 477 30.77 -20.96 4.57
N LEU A 478 31.21 -20.51 3.39
CA LEU A 478 32.56 -19.98 3.16
C LEU A 478 32.53 -18.46 3.11
N ASN A 479 31.66 -17.90 2.26
CA ASN A 479 31.39 -16.47 2.14
C ASN A 479 29.87 -16.26 2.04
N GLY A 480 29.31 -15.35 2.85
CA GLY A 480 27.97 -14.79 2.62
C GLY A 480 28.07 -13.34 2.17
N TYR A 481 27.32 -12.95 1.15
CA TYR A 481 27.09 -11.56 0.80
C TYR A 481 25.59 -11.30 0.71
N ARG A 482 25.10 -10.20 1.29
CA ARG A 482 23.70 -9.75 1.18
C ARG A 482 23.61 -8.30 0.72
N ARG A 483 22.48 -7.91 0.13
CA ARG A 483 22.11 -6.50 -0.09
C ARG A 483 20.59 -6.34 -0.21
N PHE A 484 20.08 -5.16 0.12
CA PHE A 484 18.69 -4.79 -0.12
C PHE A 484 18.57 -3.99 -1.42
N ASP A 485 17.79 -4.48 -2.38
CA ASP A 485 17.37 -3.74 -3.58
C ASP A 485 15.92 -3.26 -3.40
N PRO A 486 15.65 -1.94 -3.28
CA PRO A 486 14.29 -1.42 -3.07
C PRO A 486 13.26 -1.82 -4.14
N THR A 487 13.70 -2.24 -5.34
CA THR A 487 12.81 -2.68 -6.42
C THR A 487 12.42 -4.15 -6.34
N ARG A 488 13.16 -4.96 -5.56
CA ARG A 488 13.12 -6.43 -5.59
C ARG A 488 13.01 -7.07 -4.21
N GLY A 489 13.78 -6.62 -3.22
CA GLY A 489 13.94 -7.24 -1.91
C GLY A 489 15.39 -7.59 -1.57
N MET A 490 15.58 -8.59 -0.70
CA MET A 490 16.92 -8.99 -0.24
C MET A 490 17.57 -9.99 -1.19
N GLU A 491 18.72 -9.63 -1.75
CA GLU A 491 19.57 -10.51 -2.57
C GLU A 491 20.71 -11.10 -1.75
N TYR A 492 21.00 -12.39 -1.98
CA TYR A 492 22.06 -13.13 -1.29
C TYR A 492 22.93 -13.88 -2.29
N LEU A 493 24.24 -13.86 -2.05
CA LEU A 493 25.23 -14.71 -2.72
C LEU A 493 25.97 -15.53 -1.66
N LEU A 494 25.80 -16.85 -1.71
CA LEU A 494 26.38 -17.79 -0.75
C LEU A 494 27.41 -18.69 -1.42
N ASP A 495 28.65 -18.68 -0.95
CA ASP A 495 29.63 -19.72 -1.27
C ASP A 495 29.54 -20.82 -0.20
N LEU A 496 28.95 -21.97 -0.55
CA LEU A 496 28.73 -23.08 0.38
C LEU A 496 29.76 -24.19 0.19
N ALA A 497 30.30 -24.71 1.29
CA ALA A 497 30.93 -26.02 1.33
C ALA A 497 29.86 -27.07 1.68
N LEU A 498 29.65 -28.02 0.78
CA LEU A 498 28.61 -29.03 0.85
C LEU A 498 29.22 -30.43 0.81
N ASP A 499 28.77 -31.32 1.69
CA ASP A 499 29.04 -32.75 1.55
C ASP A 499 27.98 -33.32 0.58
N ALA A 500 28.44 -33.75 -0.61
CA ALA A 500 27.61 -34.29 -1.68
C ALA A 500 27.63 -35.82 -1.64
N PHE A 501 26.47 -36.43 -1.41
CA PHE A 501 26.27 -37.87 -1.33
C PHE A 501 25.67 -38.39 -2.65
N THR A 502 26.31 -39.40 -3.22
CA THR A 502 25.81 -40.13 -4.40
C THR A 502 24.83 -41.23 -3.99
N GLN A 503 24.01 -41.73 -4.91
CA GLN A 503 23.15 -42.91 -4.71
C GLN A 503 23.90 -44.16 -4.23
N LYS A 504 25.20 -44.27 -4.53
CA LYS A 504 26.07 -45.39 -4.11
C LYS A 504 26.70 -45.18 -2.72
N GLY A 505 26.32 -44.14 -1.99
CA GLY A 505 26.82 -43.84 -0.64
C GLY A 505 28.17 -43.12 -0.59
N HIS A 506 28.89 -42.98 -1.71
CA HIS A 506 30.12 -42.17 -1.75
C HIS A 506 29.79 -40.70 -1.46
N SER A 507 30.61 -40.08 -0.60
CA SER A 507 30.52 -38.67 -0.21
C SER A 507 31.75 -37.89 -0.67
N GLN A 508 31.56 -36.69 -1.20
CA GLN A 508 32.63 -35.78 -1.59
C GLN A 508 32.30 -34.35 -1.16
N VAL A 509 33.29 -33.61 -0.66
CA VAL A 509 33.13 -32.18 -0.36
C VAL A 509 33.20 -31.39 -1.67
N ILE A 510 32.20 -30.54 -1.93
CA ILE A 510 32.19 -29.62 -3.07
C ILE A 510 31.98 -28.17 -2.61
N GLY A 511 32.58 -27.23 -3.33
CA GLY A 511 32.24 -25.81 -3.24
C GLY A 511 31.14 -25.46 -4.24
N LYS A 512 30.11 -24.72 -3.82
CA LYS A 512 29.02 -24.28 -4.70
C LYS A 512 28.56 -22.86 -4.35
N ARG A 513 28.65 -21.94 -5.32
CA ARG A 513 27.98 -20.64 -5.24
C ARG A 513 26.48 -20.81 -5.51
N VAL A 514 25.65 -20.20 -4.67
CA VAL A 514 24.19 -20.13 -4.80
C VAL A 514 23.78 -18.66 -4.72
N GLY A 515 23.01 -18.19 -5.71
CA GLY A 515 22.31 -16.92 -5.62
C GLY A 515 20.87 -17.15 -5.16
N LEU A 516 20.35 -16.29 -4.29
CA LEU A 516 18.96 -16.26 -3.84
C LEU A 516 18.43 -14.82 -3.85
N LEU A 517 17.12 -14.69 -4.08
CA LEU A 517 16.36 -13.46 -3.87
C LEU A 517 15.20 -13.80 -2.94
N ARG A 518 15.06 -13.04 -1.85
CA ARG A 518 13.87 -12.99 -1.00
C ARG A 518 13.07 -11.76 -1.46
N PRO A 519 12.01 -11.92 -2.27
CA PRO A 519 11.30 -10.79 -2.85
C PRO A 519 10.56 -9.99 -1.77
N LEU A 520 10.27 -8.72 -2.07
CA LEU A 520 9.29 -7.95 -1.30
C LEU A 520 7.91 -8.60 -1.42
N ASN A 521 7.16 -8.64 -0.32
CA ASN A 521 5.74 -8.96 -0.35
C ASN A 521 4.95 -7.83 -1.03
N ALA A 522 3.68 -8.09 -1.35
CA ALA A 522 2.74 -7.03 -1.67
C ALA A 522 2.65 -6.01 -0.51
N ILE A 523 2.36 -4.75 -0.83
CA ILE A 523 2.23 -3.68 0.16
C ILE A 523 0.97 -3.93 0.99
N GLU A 524 1.14 -4.39 2.23
CA GLU A 524 0.06 -4.57 3.19
C GLU A 524 -0.29 -3.21 3.84
N ILE A 525 -1.44 -2.66 3.48
CA ILE A 525 -1.97 -1.44 4.10
C ILE A 525 -2.53 -1.83 5.48
N ILE A 526 -1.73 -1.60 6.53
CA ILE A 526 -2.15 -1.79 7.92
C ILE A 526 -3.18 -0.71 8.27
N PRO A 527 -4.44 -1.06 8.60
CA PRO A 527 -5.45 -0.07 8.96
C PRO A 527 -5.15 0.49 10.36
N MET A 528 -4.68 1.74 10.43
CA MET A 528 -4.51 2.43 11.70
C MET A 528 -5.87 2.76 12.35
N PRO A 529 -5.95 2.83 13.69
CA PRO A 529 -7.11 3.42 14.38
C PRO A 529 -7.35 4.87 13.93
N TYR A 530 -8.59 5.35 14.06
CA TYR A 530 -8.93 6.74 13.74
C TYR A 530 -8.25 7.72 14.71
N VAL A 531 -7.64 8.77 14.16
CA VAL A 531 -6.92 9.81 14.91
C VAL A 531 -7.38 11.20 14.45
N THR A 532 -7.25 12.21 15.32
CA THR A 532 -7.73 13.58 15.04
C THR A 532 -6.73 14.64 15.49
N GLU A 533 -6.53 15.66 14.68
CA GLU A 533 -5.79 16.89 15.00
C GLU A 533 -6.47 17.75 16.10
N ALA A 534 -7.71 17.42 16.47
CA ALA A 534 -8.46 18.12 17.51
C ALA A 534 -8.03 17.76 18.96
N THR A 535 -7.17 16.76 19.18
CA THR A 535 -6.73 16.37 20.53
C THR A 535 -5.82 17.43 21.16
N ARG A 536 -6.02 17.69 22.46
CA ARG A 536 -5.22 18.67 23.19
C ARG A 536 -3.90 18.07 23.65
N VAL A 537 -2.78 18.67 23.22
CA VAL A 537 -1.43 18.24 23.63
C VAL A 537 -1.04 18.93 24.93
N GLN A 538 -0.64 18.15 25.93
CA GLN A 538 -0.09 18.65 27.19
C GLN A 538 1.44 18.68 27.09
N VAL A 539 1.99 19.85 26.77
CA VAL A 539 3.43 20.09 26.65
C VAL A 539 4.03 20.15 28.05
N ILE A 540 4.93 19.23 28.33
CA ILE A 540 5.65 19.09 29.60
C ILE A 540 7.08 19.61 29.40
N LEU A 541 7.44 20.64 30.18
CA LEU A 541 8.76 21.25 30.16
C LEU A 541 9.46 21.05 31.52
N PRO A 542 10.36 20.06 31.66
CA PRO A 542 11.25 19.97 32.80
C PRO A 542 12.29 21.10 32.77
N VAL A 543 12.50 21.73 33.92
CA VAL A 543 13.37 22.89 34.06
C VAL A 543 14.25 22.73 35.30
N THR A 544 15.56 22.79 35.12
CA THR A 544 16.56 22.82 36.20
C THR A 544 17.06 24.24 36.44
N ALA A 545 17.83 24.44 37.52
CA ALA A 545 18.46 25.73 37.80
C ALA A 545 19.47 26.20 36.73
N ARG A 546 19.91 25.31 35.80
CA ARG A 546 20.84 25.66 34.71
C ARG A 546 20.16 26.22 33.48
N ASP A 547 18.86 25.98 33.33
CA ASP A 547 18.15 26.28 32.08
C ASP A 547 17.52 27.69 32.10
N GLN A 548 17.58 28.37 33.25
CA GLN A 548 16.84 29.59 33.56
C GLN A 548 17.05 30.73 32.55
N ASP A 549 18.30 30.94 32.12
CA ASP A 549 18.66 31.98 31.14
C ASP A 549 18.03 31.75 29.75
N PHE A 550 17.63 30.51 29.45
CA PHE A 550 17.07 30.11 28.15
C PHE A 550 15.53 30.12 28.13
N ILE A 551 14.86 30.11 29.29
CA ILE A 551 13.39 29.98 29.38
C ILE A 551 12.67 31.19 28.76
N GLY A 552 13.24 32.39 28.84
CA GLY A 552 12.66 33.57 28.18
C GLY A 552 12.51 33.35 26.68
N ASN A 553 13.58 32.90 26.01
CA ASN A 553 13.58 32.59 24.59
C ASN A 553 12.58 31.47 24.24
N PHE A 554 12.44 30.45 25.10
CA PHE A 554 11.44 29.39 24.93
C PHE A 554 10.00 29.94 25.06
N LEU A 555 9.72 30.78 26.06
CA LEU A 555 8.39 31.34 26.29
C LEU A 555 7.97 32.30 25.17
N ASP A 556 8.88 33.14 24.67
CA ASP A 556 8.59 34.01 23.52
C ASP A 556 8.36 33.20 22.23
N ALA A 557 9.17 32.15 21.97
CA ALA A 557 8.96 31.25 20.84
C ALA A 557 7.63 30.47 20.94
N TYR A 558 7.30 29.93 22.12
CA TYR A 558 6.05 29.22 22.37
C TYR A 558 4.83 30.15 22.26
N ALA A 559 4.96 31.40 22.71
CA ALA A 559 3.93 32.42 22.52
C ALA A 559 3.68 32.69 21.02
N SER A 560 4.74 32.99 20.27
CA SER A 560 4.65 33.28 18.83
C SER A 560 4.18 32.08 17.98
N ASN A 561 4.53 30.85 18.35
CA ASN A 561 4.26 29.68 17.53
C ASN A 561 2.96 28.94 17.89
N ALA A 562 2.55 28.95 19.17
CA ALA A 562 1.42 28.16 19.66
C ALA A 562 0.30 29.02 20.25
N LEU A 563 0.61 30.06 21.04
CA LEU A 563 -0.43 30.90 21.67
C LEU A 563 -1.07 31.87 20.68
N ASP A 564 -0.28 32.57 19.87
CA ASP A 564 -0.76 33.46 18.81
C ASP A 564 -1.51 32.69 17.71
N ALA A 565 -1.05 31.48 17.39
CA ALA A 565 -1.73 30.54 16.49
C ALA A 565 -3.04 29.95 17.07
N ARG A 566 -3.28 30.11 18.39
CA ARG A 566 -4.39 29.49 19.14
C ARG A 566 -4.44 27.96 19.01
N ASP A 567 -3.27 27.34 19.00
CA ASP A 567 -3.12 25.89 18.88
C ASP A 567 -3.74 25.16 20.09
N ASN A 568 -4.29 23.95 19.90
CA ASN A 568 -4.89 23.19 20.99
C ASN A 568 -3.81 22.48 21.83
N ALA A 569 -3.03 23.27 22.56
CA ALA A 569 -1.96 22.82 23.43
C ALA A 569 -1.96 23.58 24.76
N LEU A 570 -1.41 22.98 25.80
CA LEU A 570 -1.17 23.63 27.09
C LEU A 570 0.26 23.35 27.55
N LEU A 571 0.93 24.38 28.07
CA LEU A 571 2.25 24.26 28.67
C LEU A 571 2.14 23.94 30.16
N THR A 572 3.00 23.07 30.67
CA THR A 572 3.18 22.82 32.10
C THR A 572 4.66 22.70 32.42
N LEU A 573 5.15 23.56 33.31
CA LEU A 573 6.55 23.56 33.72
C LEU A 573 6.76 22.68 34.95
N LEU A 574 7.84 21.91 34.96
CA LEU A 574 8.25 21.09 36.09
C LEU A 574 9.57 21.63 36.65
N PHE A 575 9.48 22.43 37.71
CA PHE A 575 10.64 23.03 38.36
C PHE A 575 11.35 21.98 39.22
N VAL A 576 12.54 21.57 38.80
CA VAL A 576 13.41 20.61 39.49
C VAL A 576 14.31 21.38 40.46
N TYR A 577 14.05 21.23 41.76
CA TYR A 577 14.86 21.76 42.85
C TYR A 577 15.84 20.68 43.35
N ASP A 578 17.12 21.06 43.42
CA ASP A 578 18.14 20.36 44.20
C ASP A 578 17.71 20.32 45.70
N PRO A 579 18.06 19.28 46.48
CA PRO A 579 17.72 19.23 47.91
C PRO A 579 18.19 20.41 48.76
N PHE A 580 19.25 21.11 48.37
CA PHE A 580 19.76 22.32 49.02
C PHE A 580 18.89 23.54 48.72
N ASP A 581 18.58 23.77 47.44
CA ASP A 581 17.70 24.85 46.99
C ASP A 581 16.26 24.66 47.52
N ALA A 582 15.79 23.41 47.56
CA ALA A 582 14.50 23.03 48.12
C ALA A 582 14.35 23.39 49.62
N GLN A 583 15.45 23.56 50.37
CA GLN A 583 15.42 24.04 51.76
C GLN A 583 15.39 25.57 51.85
N ARG A 584 15.79 26.28 50.79
CA ARG A 584 15.98 27.74 50.76
C ARG A 584 14.87 28.50 50.06
N VAL A 585 13.91 27.82 49.39
CA VAL A 585 12.80 28.43 48.63
C VAL A 585 12.02 29.51 49.41
N SER A 586 11.90 29.38 50.73
CA SER A 586 11.22 30.36 51.61
C SER A 586 12.01 31.64 51.89
N GLN A 587 13.29 31.69 51.51
CA GLN A 587 14.20 32.83 51.66
C GLN A 587 14.65 33.36 50.29
N THR A 588 15.04 32.45 49.40
CA THR A 588 15.52 32.71 48.04
C THR A 588 15.03 31.59 47.11
N ASP A 589 13.95 31.82 46.37
CA ASP A 589 13.44 30.88 45.36
C ASP A 589 14.19 31.06 44.04
N VAL A 590 14.97 30.05 43.65
CA VAL A 590 15.80 30.11 42.44
C VAL A 590 14.96 30.36 41.18
N PHE A 591 13.71 29.88 41.14
CA PHE A 591 12.81 30.06 39.97
C PHE A 591 11.92 31.31 40.06
N ALA A 592 12.20 32.26 40.97
CA ALA A 592 11.39 33.47 41.12
C ALA A 592 11.34 34.31 39.83
N GLY A 593 12.46 34.45 39.12
CA GLY A 593 12.52 35.14 37.82
C GLY A 593 11.65 34.45 36.76
N THR A 594 11.72 33.12 36.69
CA THR A 594 10.90 32.32 35.76
C THR A 594 9.40 32.43 36.06
N LYS A 595 9.01 32.43 37.34
CA LYS A 595 7.62 32.62 37.77
C LYS A 595 7.11 34.03 37.44
N ALA A 596 7.97 35.04 37.48
CA ALA A 596 7.64 36.38 37.00
C ALA A 596 7.40 36.41 35.49
N MET A 597 8.25 35.75 34.68
CA MET A 597 8.05 35.62 33.23
C MET A 597 6.72 34.92 32.89
N ILE A 598 6.41 33.80 33.55
CA ILE A 598 5.12 33.11 33.39
C ILE A 598 3.95 34.04 33.74
N SER A 599 4.07 34.80 34.84
CA SER A 599 3.05 35.78 35.26
C SER A 599 2.88 36.95 34.27
N GLU A 600 3.87 37.23 33.42
CA GLU A 600 3.74 38.17 32.31
C GLU A 600 3.02 37.54 31.12
N VAL A 601 3.33 36.28 30.77
CA VAL A 601 2.65 35.53 29.70
C VAL A 601 1.16 35.36 30.02
N GLU A 602 0.80 34.96 31.25
CA GLU A 602 -0.61 34.87 31.69
C GLU A 602 -1.32 36.25 31.72
N LYS A 603 -0.58 37.35 31.87
CA LYS A 603 -1.11 38.71 31.71
C LYS A 603 -1.30 39.11 30.26
N ARG A 604 -0.45 38.64 29.35
CA ARG A 604 -0.50 38.91 27.91
C ARG A 604 -1.61 38.10 27.23
N TYR A 605 -1.88 36.88 27.71
CA TYR A 605 -2.89 35.96 27.19
C TYR A 605 -3.89 35.54 28.28
N SER A 606 -4.94 36.33 28.49
CA SER A 606 -5.96 36.14 29.55
C SER A 606 -6.64 34.77 29.59
N ASP A 607 -6.70 34.11 28.44
CA ASP A 607 -7.43 32.87 28.22
C ASP A 607 -6.54 31.63 28.47
N VAL A 608 -5.23 31.85 28.66
CA VAL A 608 -4.21 30.82 28.83
C VAL A 608 -3.82 30.73 30.31
N LYS A 609 -3.58 29.50 30.79
CA LYS A 609 -2.97 29.26 32.10
C LYS A 609 -1.80 28.30 31.96
N VAL A 610 -0.71 28.61 32.63
CA VAL A 610 0.58 27.92 32.52
C VAL A 610 0.95 27.38 33.89
N PRO A 611 0.32 26.26 34.34
CA PRO A 611 0.60 25.70 35.65
C PRO A 611 2.06 25.22 35.75
N TRP A 612 2.62 25.33 36.95
CA TRP A 612 3.92 24.77 37.29
C TRP A 612 3.83 23.81 38.47
N ILE A 613 4.69 22.79 38.46
CA ILE A 613 4.79 21.78 39.51
C ILE A 613 6.23 21.79 40.04
N SER A 614 6.40 21.99 41.35
CA SER A 614 7.72 21.93 42.00
C SER A 614 8.04 20.49 42.40
N VAL A 615 9.21 19.99 41.98
CA VAL A 615 9.73 18.66 42.32
C VAL A 615 11.06 18.81 43.06
N LYS A 616 11.24 18.04 44.14
CA LYS A 616 12.53 17.89 44.83
C LYS A 616 13.08 16.49 44.50
N THR A 617 14.28 16.43 43.93
CA THR A 617 14.98 15.15 43.69
C THR A 617 16.50 15.35 43.65
N GLU A 618 17.27 14.35 44.08
CA GLU A 618 18.73 14.29 43.93
C GLU A 618 19.17 13.88 42.53
N VAL A 619 18.32 13.12 41.83
CA VAL A 619 18.58 12.62 40.48
C VAL A 619 17.30 12.77 39.66
N PRO A 620 17.24 13.68 38.68
CA PRO A 620 16.07 13.88 37.83
C PRO A 620 16.08 12.89 36.66
N SER A 621 15.75 11.61 36.90
CA SER A 621 15.48 10.67 35.81
C SER A 621 14.11 10.94 35.18
N GLN A 622 14.01 10.83 33.86
CA GLN A 622 12.80 11.10 33.08
C GLN A 622 11.58 10.33 33.62
N VAL A 623 11.79 9.08 34.04
CA VAL A 623 10.76 8.22 34.66
C VAL A 623 10.30 8.75 36.02
N LYS A 624 11.19 9.21 36.91
CA LYS A 624 10.82 9.80 38.21
C LYS A 624 10.01 11.09 38.04
N LEU A 625 10.33 11.90 37.03
CA LEU A 625 9.56 13.11 36.69
C LEU A 625 8.16 12.74 36.17
N MET A 626 8.06 11.77 35.27
CA MET A 626 6.76 11.29 34.75
C MET A 626 5.89 10.60 35.79
N ASP A 627 6.47 9.86 36.73
CA ASP A 627 5.75 9.28 37.88
C ASP A 627 5.08 10.33 38.79
N ILE A 628 5.48 11.61 38.70
CA ILE A 628 4.85 12.74 39.40
C ILE A 628 3.80 13.41 38.51
N ILE A 629 4.15 13.70 37.24
CA ILE A 629 3.28 14.37 36.26
C ILE A 629 2.04 13.54 35.95
N SER A 630 2.22 12.23 35.72
CA SER A 630 1.15 11.28 35.37
C SER A 630 0.04 11.27 36.43
N LYS A 631 0.42 11.31 37.72
CA LYS A 631 -0.50 11.36 38.88
C LYS A 631 -1.22 12.70 39.06
N LYS A 632 -0.89 13.72 38.26
CA LYS A 632 -1.50 15.07 38.29
C LYS A 632 -2.42 15.36 37.10
N HIS A 633 -2.48 14.47 36.11
CA HIS A 633 -3.27 14.62 34.90
C HIS A 633 -4.25 13.45 34.74
N PRO A 634 -5.39 13.62 34.04
CA PRO A 634 -6.30 12.51 33.76
C PRO A 634 -5.70 11.55 32.73
N VAL A 635 -6.26 10.34 32.64
CA VAL A 635 -5.68 9.22 31.86
C VAL A 635 -5.75 9.42 30.33
N ASP A 636 -6.67 10.25 29.86
CA ASP A 636 -6.88 10.64 28.46
C ASP A 636 -5.93 11.77 27.98
N THR A 637 -5.07 12.29 28.85
CA THR A 637 -4.08 13.30 28.46
C THR A 637 -3.03 12.73 27.51
N LEU A 638 -2.92 13.32 26.31
CA LEU A 638 -1.78 13.18 25.41
C LEU A 638 -0.64 14.10 25.91
N PHE A 639 0.45 13.52 26.40
CA PHE A 639 1.65 14.27 26.75
C PHE A 639 2.55 14.49 25.53
N PHE A 640 3.26 15.62 25.54
CA PHE A 640 4.49 15.82 24.77
C PHE A 640 5.61 16.23 25.73
N LEU A 641 6.71 15.46 25.78
CA LEU A 641 7.93 15.83 26.48
C LEU A 641 8.80 16.74 25.60
N ALA A 642 9.11 17.95 26.08
CA ALA A 642 9.95 18.93 25.39
C ALA A 642 11.18 19.34 26.24
N SER A 643 12.21 19.90 25.61
CA SER A 643 13.31 20.58 26.30
C SER A 643 13.19 22.11 26.16
N VAL A 644 13.95 22.86 26.96
CA VAL A 644 14.02 24.34 26.86
C VAL A 644 14.65 24.80 25.52
N TRP A 645 15.28 23.89 24.78
CA TRP A 645 15.87 24.14 23.46
C TRP A 645 14.99 23.67 22.29
N THR A 646 13.87 22.99 22.57
CA THR A 646 12.87 22.56 21.57
C THR A 646 12.05 23.74 21.06
N GLU A 647 12.04 23.93 19.74
CA GLU A 647 11.06 24.80 19.09
C GLU A 647 9.75 24.04 18.87
N VAL A 648 8.70 24.45 19.59
CA VAL A 648 7.35 23.88 19.45
C VAL A 648 6.60 24.66 18.37
N ASN A 649 5.99 23.96 17.40
CA ASN A 649 5.20 24.53 16.31
C ASN A 649 3.98 23.65 15.98
N ALA A 650 3.04 24.20 15.21
CA ALA A 650 1.79 23.54 14.86
C ALA A 650 1.97 22.25 14.07
N ASP A 651 2.93 22.21 13.14
CA ASP A 651 3.23 21.03 12.32
C ASP A 651 3.68 19.86 13.20
N PHE A 652 4.62 20.09 14.11
CA PHE A 652 5.05 19.09 15.07
C PHE A 652 3.91 18.67 16.02
N LEU A 653 3.13 19.62 16.54
CA LEU A 653 1.99 19.29 17.41
C LEU A 653 0.97 18.40 16.68
N ASN A 654 0.71 18.63 15.39
CA ASN A 654 -0.13 17.75 14.58
C ASN A 654 0.51 16.37 14.35
N ARG A 655 1.82 16.29 14.10
CA ARG A 655 2.54 14.99 14.02
C ARG A 655 2.47 14.21 15.33
N CYS A 656 2.63 14.89 16.47
CA CYS A 656 2.45 14.34 17.81
C CYS A 656 1.04 13.79 18.03
N ARG A 657 -0.01 14.55 17.65
CA ARG A 657 -1.42 14.13 17.71
C ARG A 657 -1.73 12.91 16.85
N MET A 658 -1.18 12.86 15.62
CA MET A 658 -1.50 11.82 14.65
C MET A 658 -0.69 10.53 14.84
N ASN A 659 0.52 10.60 15.40
CA ASN A 659 1.40 9.45 15.60
C ASN A 659 1.26 8.80 16.99
N ALA A 660 0.74 9.51 18.00
CA ALA A 660 0.40 8.91 19.30
C ALA A 660 -1.05 8.41 19.28
N ILE A 661 -1.27 7.11 19.53
CA ILE A 661 -2.57 6.45 19.42
C ILE A 661 -2.81 5.59 20.67
N SER A 662 -3.76 5.99 21.51
CA SER A 662 -4.00 5.33 22.80
C SER A 662 -4.29 3.83 22.66
N ASN A 663 -3.68 3.02 23.52
CA ASN A 663 -3.72 1.55 23.50
C ASN A 663 -3.18 0.89 22.21
N TRP A 664 -2.50 1.64 21.33
CA TRP A 664 -1.94 1.12 20.07
C TRP A 664 -0.47 1.52 19.82
N GLN A 665 -0.15 2.81 19.86
CA GLN A 665 1.15 3.33 19.43
C GLN A 665 1.62 4.53 20.26
N VAL A 666 2.90 4.54 20.61
CA VAL A 666 3.61 5.69 21.20
C VAL A 666 4.64 6.23 20.22
N PHE A 667 4.85 7.54 20.19
CA PHE A 667 5.68 8.22 19.20
C PHE A 667 6.93 8.85 19.85
N PHE A 668 8.10 8.49 19.34
CA PHE A 668 9.40 9.02 19.76
C PHE A 668 10.04 9.74 18.57
N PRO A 669 9.78 11.05 18.38
CA PRO A 669 10.37 11.81 17.30
C PRO A 669 11.90 11.93 17.47
N ILE A 670 12.62 11.97 16.37
CA ILE A 670 14.05 12.28 16.32
C ILE A 670 14.16 13.71 15.79
N HIS A 671 14.57 14.63 16.68
CA HIS A 671 14.67 16.05 16.39
C HIS A 671 15.86 16.38 15.46
N PHE A 672 15.75 17.50 14.73
CA PHE A 672 16.88 18.15 14.06
C PHE A 672 17.63 19.05 15.05
N GLN A 673 18.88 18.72 15.33
CA GLN A 673 19.78 19.41 16.25
C GLN A 673 20.73 20.32 15.46
N GLU A 674 20.69 21.63 15.71
CA GLU A 674 21.68 22.58 15.20
C GLU A 674 23.10 22.29 15.71
N TYR A 675 24.12 22.56 14.89
CA TYR A 675 25.54 22.49 15.28
C TYR A 675 25.99 23.70 16.11
N SER A 676 27.14 23.57 16.79
CA SER A 676 27.70 24.65 17.63
C SER A 676 27.95 25.94 16.82
N PRO A 677 27.26 27.06 17.14
CA PRO A 677 27.40 28.29 16.36
C PRO A 677 28.82 28.88 16.45
N THR A 678 29.57 28.55 17.50
CA THR A 678 30.99 28.90 17.69
C THR A 678 31.98 28.15 16.79
N LEU A 679 31.50 27.13 16.06
CA LEU A 679 32.29 26.37 15.08
C LEU A 679 31.78 26.56 13.65
N VAL A 680 30.48 26.83 13.46
CA VAL A 680 29.89 27.12 12.14
C VAL A 680 30.10 28.58 11.73
N TYR A 681 29.75 29.54 12.59
CA TYR A 681 29.68 30.97 12.24
C TYR A 681 30.94 31.76 12.64
N ARG A 682 32.11 31.12 12.55
CA ARG A 682 33.38 31.58 13.15
C ARG A 682 33.82 33.00 12.75
N ASP A 683 33.62 33.35 11.48
CA ASP A 683 34.00 34.65 10.89
C ASP A 683 32.80 35.50 10.40
N GLN A 684 31.56 35.03 10.57
CA GLN A 684 30.37 35.73 10.10
C GLN A 684 29.36 35.91 11.24
N GLN A 685 29.32 37.12 11.80
CA GLN A 685 28.14 37.53 12.56
C GLN A 685 26.91 37.47 11.64
N PRO A 686 25.87 36.69 11.97
CA PRO A 686 24.67 36.63 11.14
C PRO A 686 23.96 37.99 11.20
N SER A 687 24.03 38.75 10.10
CA SER A 687 23.17 39.91 9.89
C SER A 687 21.71 39.47 10.00
N ALA A 688 20.89 40.19 10.78
CA ALA A 688 19.53 39.81 11.17
C ALA A 688 18.47 39.79 10.03
N SER A 689 18.90 39.56 8.79
CA SER A 689 18.13 39.56 7.55
C SER A 689 18.22 38.24 6.75
N SER A 690 18.94 37.23 7.25
CA SER A 690 19.06 35.90 6.61
C SER A 690 18.10 34.85 7.20
N SER A 691 16.97 35.28 7.77
CA SER A 691 15.94 34.41 8.36
C SER A 691 15.06 33.73 7.29
N SER A 692 15.69 33.03 6.33
CA SER A 692 15.02 32.13 5.40
C SER A 692 15.09 30.70 5.93
N SER A 693 13.93 30.10 6.24
CA SER A 693 13.81 28.75 6.82
C SER A 693 14.49 27.63 6.01
N SER A 694 14.71 27.86 4.71
CA SER A 694 15.45 26.96 3.81
C SER A 694 16.97 26.89 4.04
N GLN A 695 17.55 27.71 4.93
CA GLN A 695 18.98 27.64 5.27
C GLN A 695 19.28 26.92 6.60
N ALA A 696 18.38 26.93 7.58
CA ALA A 696 18.61 26.31 8.89
C ALA A 696 18.92 24.79 8.80
N LEU A 697 18.28 24.10 7.86
CA LEU A 697 18.48 22.66 7.60
C LEU A 697 19.86 22.29 7.02
N ARG A 698 20.76 23.27 6.76
CA ARG A 698 22.13 22.99 6.27
C ARG A 698 23.15 22.74 7.38
N ASP A 699 22.95 23.34 8.55
CA ASP A 699 23.96 23.42 9.61
C ASP A 699 23.52 22.69 10.89
N GLY A 700 23.01 21.46 10.73
CA GLY A 700 22.64 20.56 11.82
C GLY A 700 22.55 19.09 11.41
N ARG A 701 22.06 18.23 12.31
CA ARG A 701 21.84 16.79 12.08
C ARG A 701 20.60 16.28 12.80
N PHE A 702 20.07 15.12 12.41
CA PHE A 702 19.09 14.41 13.26
C PHE A 702 19.81 13.64 14.39
N ASP A 703 19.41 13.85 15.65
CA ASP A 703 20.09 13.22 16.80
C ASP A 703 19.49 11.86 17.20
N TRP A 704 20.00 10.81 16.57
CA TRP A 704 19.63 9.42 16.84
C TRP A 704 19.88 8.95 18.29
N HIS A 705 20.72 9.66 19.07
CA HIS A 705 21.11 9.26 20.43
C HIS A 705 20.19 9.80 21.52
N VAL A 706 19.29 10.76 21.23
CA VAL A 706 18.42 11.39 22.23
C VAL A 706 17.03 10.76 22.27
N PHE A 707 16.50 10.57 23.48
CA PHE A 707 15.21 9.93 23.78
C PHE A 707 14.37 10.78 24.76
N ASP A 708 14.73 12.06 24.90
CA ASP A 708 14.11 13.00 25.82
C ASP A 708 12.72 13.44 25.33
N GLU A 709 12.54 13.60 24.02
CA GLU A 709 11.27 13.96 23.38
C GLU A 709 10.39 12.75 23.07
N ALA A 710 9.13 12.81 23.46
CA ALA A 710 8.17 11.72 23.30
C ALA A 710 6.71 12.20 23.34
N CYS A 711 5.83 11.53 22.58
CA CYS A 711 4.39 11.75 22.52
C CYS A 711 3.62 10.45 22.83
N PHE A 712 2.84 10.44 23.91
CA PHE A 712 2.10 9.26 24.39
C PHE A 712 0.92 9.65 25.30
N TYR A 713 -0.07 8.77 25.44
CA TYR A 713 -1.18 8.98 26.38
C TYR A 713 -0.80 8.55 27.80
N ASN A 714 -1.33 9.28 28.80
CA ASN A 714 -1.14 8.99 30.21
C ASN A 714 -1.63 7.58 30.60
N ALA A 715 -2.72 7.10 30.00
CA ALA A 715 -3.22 5.73 30.14
C ALA A 715 -2.18 4.66 29.74
N ASP A 716 -1.48 4.89 28.62
CA ASP A 716 -0.49 3.95 28.09
C ASP A 716 0.75 3.88 29.00
N TYR A 717 1.22 5.04 29.46
CA TYR A 717 2.30 5.15 30.44
C TYR A 717 1.94 4.44 31.75
N MET A 718 0.75 4.72 32.30
CA MET A 718 0.27 4.08 33.53
C MET A 718 0.10 2.56 33.39
N ALA A 719 -0.33 2.06 32.23
CA ALA A 719 -0.45 0.63 31.96
C ALA A 719 0.93 -0.06 31.90
N ALA A 720 1.92 0.53 31.22
CA ALA A 720 3.29 0.03 31.20
C ALA A 720 3.93 0.09 32.60
N ARG A 721 3.76 1.23 33.30
CA ARG A 721 4.29 1.48 34.65
C ARG A 721 3.70 0.56 35.72
N THR A 722 2.45 0.11 35.54
CA THR A 722 1.80 -0.88 36.41
C THR A 722 2.38 -2.28 36.23
N LYS A 723 2.76 -2.68 35.00
CA LYS A 723 3.48 -3.94 34.76
C LYS A 723 4.90 -3.90 35.34
N MET A 724 5.61 -2.80 35.11
CA MET A 724 6.95 -2.53 35.65
C MET A 724 7.00 -2.54 37.20
N ALA A 725 5.86 -2.30 37.87
CA ALA A 725 5.80 -2.29 39.34
C ALA A 725 6.01 -3.67 39.98
N ALA A 726 5.95 -4.77 39.22
CA ALA A 726 6.35 -6.09 39.70
C ALA A 726 7.88 -6.17 39.88
N ASP A 727 8.64 -5.77 38.86
CA ASP A 727 10.10 -5.86 38.80
C ASP A 727 10.80 -4.87 39.77
N ILE A 728 10.24 -3.67 39.96
CA ILE A 728 10.83 -2.63 40.82
C ILE A 728 10.89 -3.04 42.30
N LEU A 729 10.04 -3.97 42.75
CA LEU A 729 10.04 -4.44 44.14
C LEU A 729 11.37 -5.09 44.55
N ASP A 730 12.14 -5.61 43.59
CA ASP A 730 13.45 -6.22 43.82
C ASP A 730 14.62 -5.23 43.59
N ASN A 731 14.41 -4.06 42.96
CA ASN A 731 15.47 -3.08 42.71
C ASN A 731 14.98 -1.64 42.44
N GLU A 732 15.26 -0.69 43.34
CA GLU A 732 14.96 0.75 43.14
C GLU A 732 15.91 1.46 42.17
N GLU A 733 17.15 0.97 41.96
CA GLU A 733 18.11 1.55 41.01
C GLU A 733 17.65 1.41 39.54
N LEU A 734 16.67 0.53 39.29
CA LEU A 734 16.03 0.33 38.00
C LEU A 734 15.30 1.60 37.49
N LEU A 735 14.92 2.51 38.40
CA LEU A 735 14.30 3.80 38.09
C LEU A 735 15.31 4.93 37.77
N GLU A 736 16.61 4.69 37.93
CA GLU A 736 17.69 5.62 37.55
C GLU A 736 18.47 5.16 36.31
N SER A 737 18.32 3.90 35.91
CA SER A 737 19.04 3.28 34.79
C SER A 737 18.23 3.18 33.48
N MET A 738 16.93 3.52 33.51
CA MET A 738 16.00 3.46 32.37
C MET A 738 15.40 4.82 32.02
N ASP A 739 15.18 5.05 30.72
CA ASP A 739 14.41 6.18 30.18
C ASP A 739 12.95 5.77 29.86
N VAL A 740 12.10 6.72 29.45
CA VAL A 740 10.67 6.46 29.16
C VAL A 740 10.50 5.58 27.91
N TYR A 741 11.43 5.65 26.94
CA TYR A 741 11.44 4.76 25.78
C TYR A 741 11.68 3.31 26.21
N ASP A 742 12.67 3.09 27.08
CA ASP A 742 12.97 1.81 27.72
C ASP A 742 11.76 1.21 28.46
N VAL A 743 10.99 2.04 29.18
CA VAL A 743 9.75 1.61 29.86
C VAL A 743 8.71 1.11 28.84
N PHE A 744 8.51 1.80 27.72
CA PHE A 744 7.57 1.35 26.69
C PHE A 744 8.07 0.11 25.95
N VAL A 745 9.36 0.02 25.61
CA VAL A 745 9.94 -1.13 24.88
C VAL A 745 9.92 -2.41 25.72
N ARG A 746 10.16 -2.33 27.03
CA ARG A 746 10.24 -3.52 27.90
C ARG A 746 8.91 -3.90 28.56
N TYR A 747 8.05 -2.93 28.90
CA TYR A 747 6.85 -3.17 29.71
C TYR A 747 5.51 -2.87 29.00
N SER A 748 5.51 -2.25 27.82
CA SER A 748 4.27 -2.09 27.03
C SER A 748 4.03 -3.29 26.09
N GLY A 749 2.85 -3.34 25.49
CA GLY A 749 2.56 -4.19 24.32
C GLY A 749 2.21 -3.35 23.09
N LEU A 750 2.73 -2.12 23.04
CA LEU A 750 2.36 -1.09 22.07
C LEU A 750 3.40 -1.01 20.96
N HIS A 751 3.01 -0.47 19.81
CA HIS A 751 3.96 -0.13 18.76
C HIS A 751 4.77 1.10 19.21
N VAL A 752 6.10 0.95 19.34
CA VAL A 752 7.01 2.04 19.68
C VAL A 752 7.54 2.64 18.38
N PHE A 753 6.85 3.66 17.86
CA PHE A 753 7.21 4.29 16.60
C PHE A 753 8.25 5.39 16.83
N ARG A 754 9.50 5.15 16.39
CA ARG A 754 10.60 6.12 16.44
C ARG A 754 11.00 6.52 15.02
N ALA A 755 10.92 7.81 14.70
CA ALA A 755 11.11 8.31 13.33
C ALA A 755 11.69 9.74 13.30
N VAL A 756 12.36 10.06 12.19
CA VAL A 756 12.86 11.41 11.87
C VAL A 756 11.69 12.38 11.72
N GLU A 757 11.74 13.50 12.44
CA GLU A 757 10.69 14.52 12.42
C GLU A 757 11.27 15.91 12.09
N PRO A 758 11.25 16.33 10.81
CA PRO A 758 11.82 17.61 10.37
C PRO A 758 11.17 18.85 10.98
N ALA A 759 9.93 18.75 11.48
CA ALA A 759 9.27 19.86 12.17
C ALA A 759 9.77 20.08 13.61
N LEU A 760 10.45 19.10 14.21
CA LEU A 760 10.98 19.19 15.58
C LEU A 760 12.44 19.65 15.56
N VAL A 761 12.67 20.94 15.82
CA VAL A 761 14.01 21.54 15.84
C VAL A 761 14.48 21.76 17.28
N GLN A 762 15.77 21.49 17.54
CA GLN A 762 16.48 21.90 18.75
C GLN A 762 17.68 22.79 18.42
N LYS A 763 17.78 23.90 19.14
CA LYS A 763 18.97 24.77 19.12
C LYS A 763 20.17 24.08 19.75
N TYR A 764 21.37 24.45 19.34
CA TYR A 764 22.60 23.81 19.84
C TYR A 764 22.70 23.88 21.37
N VAL A 765 22.87 22.71 21.99
CA VAL A 765 23.06 22.56 23.43
C VAL A 765 24.22 21.59 23.73
N ARG A 766 25.01 21.92 24.74
CA ARG A 766 25.99 21.00 25.32
C ARG A 766 25.40 20.35 26.58
N ARG A 767 24.72 19.20 26.42
CA ARG A 767 24.04 18.48 27.50
C ARG A 767 25.02 18.02 28.58
N ALA A 768 24.68 18.18 29.86
CA ALA A 768 25.54 17.78 30.98
C ALA A 768 25.34 16.30 31.35
N CYS A 769 26.14 15.40 30.76
CA CYS A 769 26.02 13.96 30.98
C CYS A 769 26.31 13.57 32.43
N ASN A 770 25.31 13.00 33.11
CA ASN A 770 25.37 12.60 34.51
C ASN A 770 25.92 11.17 34.64
N PRO A 771 27.08 10.94 35.28
CA PRO A 771 27.68 9.61 35.43
C PRO A 771 26.97 8.72 36.47
N ARG A 772 25.86 9.16 37.08
CA ARG A 772 24.98 8.30 37.90
C ARG A 772 23.96 7.50 37.09
N PHE A 773 23.71 7.87 35.83
CA PHE A 773 22.84 7.09 34.96
C PHE A 773 23.58 5.84 34.42
N SER A 774 22.84 4.92 33.80
CA SER A 774 23.41 3.72 33.16
C SER A 774 24.45 4.07 32.10
N GLU A 775 25.41 3.17 31.88
CA GLU A 775 26.51 3.36 30.92
C GLU A 775 25.98 3.68 29.51
N ASP A 776 24.90 3.04 29.09
CA ASP A 776 24.20 3.32 27.82
C ASP A 776 23.59 4.73 27.74
N ILE A 777 23.00 5.25 28.82
CA ILE A 777 22.46 6.63 28.87
C ILE A 777 23.63 7.63 28.83
N TYR A 778 24.67 7.39 29.63
CA TYR A 778 25.84 8.25 29.69
C TYR A 778 26.58 8.31 28.34
N HIS A 779 26.82 7.16 27.71
CA HIS A 779 27.49 7.07 26.42
C HIS A 779 26.65 7.70 25.29
N ARG A 780 25.32 7.48 25.25
CA ARG A 780 24.40 8.18 24.33
C ARG A 780 24.52 9.70 24.46
N CYS A 781 24.54 10.23 25.68
CA CYS A 781 24.71 11.67 25.93
C CYS A 781 26.10 12.20 25.48
N VAL A 782 27.17 11.43 25.69
CA VAL A 782 28.52 11.83 25.25
C VAL A 782 28.63 11.85 23.73
N LEU A 783 28.10 10.84 23.03
CA LEU A 783 28.05 10.82 21.55
C LEU A 783 27.21 11.97 21.00
N SER A 784 26.01 12.20 21.54
CA SER A 784 25.12 13.31 21.17
C SER A 784 25.82 14.67 21.19
N ASN A 785 26.61 14.92 22.24
CA ASN A 785 27.42 16.12 22.39
C ASN A 785 28.59 16.22 21.39
N LEU A 786 29.32 15.12 21.16
CA LEU A 786 30.48 15.10 20.26
C LEU A 786 30.06 15.33 18.81
N ASP A 787 29.05 14.61 18.34
CA ASP A 787 28.45 14.81 17.02
C ASP A 787 27.65 16.11 16.93
N GLY A 788 27.40 16.80 18.05
CA GLY A 788 26.75 18.11 18.09
C GLY A 788 27.68 19.28 17.78
N LEU A 789 29.01 19.06 17.77
CA LEU A 789 29.99 20.13 17.62
C LEU A 789 29.89 20.83 16.27
N ALA A 790 30.17 20.12 15.17
CA ALA A 790 29.99 20.60 13.80
C ALA A 790 30.01 19.45 12.80
N SER A 791 29.64 19.71 11.53
CA SER A 791 29.79 18.72 10.46
C SER A 791 31.27 18.38 10.20
N ARG A 792 31.51 17.22 9.57
CA ARG A 792 32.88 16.72 9.30
C ARG A 792 33.76 17.68 8.50
N SER A 793 33.18 18.53 7.65
CA SER A 793 33.91 19.57 6.92
C SER A 793 34.33 20.74 7.82
N HIS A 794 33.42 21.24 8.67
CA HIS A 794 33.73 22.30 9.63
C HIS A 794 34.78 21.86 10.66
N LEU A 795 34.68 20.63 11.17
CA LEU A 795 35.71 20.06 12.07
C LEU A 795 37.08 19.91 11.38
N ALA A 796 37.11 19.51 10.11
CA ALA A 796 38.36 19.40 9.36
C ALA A 796 39.02 20.77 9.10
N MET A 797 38.23 21.82 8.82
CA MET A 797 38.76 23.19 8.68
C MET A 797 39.31 23.70 10.03
N ALA A 798 38.55 23.55 11.12
CA ALA A 798 38.99 23.98 12.44
C ALA A 798 40.26 23.25 12.94
N LEU A 799 40.46 21.99 12.56
CA LEU A 799 41.71 21.25 12.83
C LEU A 799 42.87 21.77 11.98
N PHE A 800 42.67 22.01 10.68
CA PHE A 800 43.70 22.53 9.78
C PHE A 800 44.15 23.95 10.17
N GLU A 801 43.22 24.80 10.60
CA GLU A 801 43.51 26.10 11.23
C GLU A 801 44.35 25.96 12.50
N GLN A 802 44.04 24.98 13.36
CA GLN A 802 44.79 24.72 14.58
C GLN A 802 46.20 24.18 14.29
N GLU A 803 46.39 23.35 13.27
CA GLU A 803 47.71 22.91 12.81
C GLU A 803 48.53 24.08 12.25
N GLN A 804 47.91 25.00 11.50
CA GLN A 804 48.59 26.23 11.05
C GLN A 804 49.00 27.13 12.22
N ALA A 805 48.09 27.40 13.15
CA ALA A 805 48.36 28.27 14.31
C ALA A 805 49.38 27.68 15.29
N ASN A 806 49.52 26.35 15.34
CA ASN A 806 50.58 25.67 16.10
C ASN A 806 51.92 25.60 15.34
N SER A 807 51.95 25.99 14.06
CA SER A 807 53.14 25.99 13.19
C SER A 807 53.75 27.38 12.98
N THR A 808 53.21 28.41 13.64
CA THR A 808 53.64 29.82 13.58
C THR A 808 54.09 30.34 14.93
#